data_AF-A0A139IWB9-F1
#
_entry.id   AF-A0A139IWB9-F1
#
_cell.length_a   1.000
_cell.length_b   1.000
_cell.length_c   1.000
_cell.angle_alpha   90.00
_cell.angle_beta   90.00
_cell.angle_gamma   90.00
#
_symmetry.space_group_name_H-M   'P 1'
#
loop_
_entity.id
_entity.type
_entity.pdbx_description
1 polymer ?
#
loop_
_entity_poly.entity_id
_entity_poly.type
_entity_poly.pdbx_seq_one_letter_code
_entity_poly.pdbx_strand_id
1 'polypeptide(L)'
;MYQSTQDEKPLDGGVNNQQNGGNNSTTKATTAASETPSPSPEAKKRSKFKRIWTELDLDMMTVMLMFKASLPPTIAIAFYQAQDVAAVYQTLGYLIAITSVLGMCIMPRGMFMQTMLLNCLSVGVAASMNLLALYCATQARAHTTAPGAPPTGYNSSASAVLAVWLIFQTYLVNSLRSALPQFQFPVIIYMIFTCVSMTYGTQFPTMSYAISFMERLLEAFLTGFALATGVSLLVIPISCRTVVLKQMAGYLNLMGALLNAQAAYLESLETWHPEQAIQQEHADREKNKHHKDSAAASEFKLMMATPQGKALKALLPKIYALHTKIPTDINFAKREVAIGKLSAKDITELWKKMRVTLIPVVGLSSVIDILQRRAESAGWSEEHPDEVNLEARRRQIENLHQLMKNLHKPVQTMSGHINLAFQHALVTLELTKAPKKKPDEENRGEDPVPGSSGFAEAYRHRLDDFFKGKKHTLREWCAQHEMDLPADFFESTFIRPGQVSVANEHAREKDQRQLFFALYIDHLLHRAGQAALELVLFADKKKQDGALSKTRLIVPGIKTLKKWAYAAFGREDYHDEDNYTADLDSAGTRALDLGESYGKRRDPEHEEPRNVWERFGEFIRLIPRALRSDHSAFGFRVVAATMTVAIICYLRDSQTWFLRNRILWAMIMVPISMTRTAGQSTQSFILRILGTLLAMITSYVIFYIVDKKTPGVIVFLWLWIFLAFYIPIKFKNLIIIGVISIVTAILIIGYELQVEVVGIQVSESNGQPAYETYLLAPYRLATVCGGLAVAYIWTIFPYPVSESTELRKDIGASLYLLANLTSIVHETVKSRILRIDGDETSKGSRAYHLEKPDNKSSTNSSPSSQPSKQTPHSQNSNSESEVASHTKTTNL
;
A
#
# COMPACT_ATOMS: atom_id res chain seq x y z
N MET A 1 -55.13 13.04 29.32
CA MET A 1 -56.29 12.93 30.24
C MET A 1 -56.05 11.67 31.06
N TYR A 2 -55.78 11.80 32.38
CA TYR A 2 -55.39 10.74 33.35
C TYR A 2 -54.07 9.98 33.03
N GLN A 3 -53.00 10.05 33.86
CA GLN A 3 -52.74 9.49 35.22
C GLN A 3 -52.43 7.97 35.22
N SER A 4 -51.53 7.38 36.02
CA SER A 4 -50.57 7.90 37.04
C SER A 4 -49.58 6.78 37.53
N THR A 5 -48.52 7.22 38.26
CA THR A 5 -47.62 6.61 39.30
C THR A 5 -47.97 5.22 39.93
N GLN A 6 -47.12 4.47 40.69
CA GLN A 6 -46.18 4.88 41.77
C GLN A 6 -45.30 3.72 42.37
N ASP A 7 -44.15 4.08 42.99
CA ASP A 7 -43.30 3.58 44.13
C ASP A 7 -43.69 2.27 44.95
N GLU A 8 -42.90 1.63 45.87
CA GLU A 8 -41.54 1.74 46.47
C GLU A 8 -41.12 0.48 47.34
N LYS A 9 -39.84 0.40 47.79
CA LYS A 9 -39.30 -0.17 49.10
C LYS A 9 -39.26 -1.69 49.43
N PRO A 10 -38.51 -2.15 50.48
CA PRO A 10 -37.42 -1.53 51.29
C PRO A 10 -36.15 -2.42 51.54
N LEU A 11 -35.25 -1.94 52.42
CA LEU A 11 -33.99 -2.53 52.95
C LEU A 11 -34.10 -2.92 54.45
N ASP A 12 -33.32 -3.92 54.89
CA ASP A 12 -32.58 -4.04 56.16
C ASP A 12 -31.63 -5.28 56.08
N GLY A 13 -30.72 -5.67 56.99
CA GLY A 13 -30.28 -5.14 58.30
C GLY A 13 -30.62 -6.06 59.48
N GLY A 14 -29.74 -6.41 60.44
CA GLY A 14 -28.26 -6.39 60.54
C GLY A 14 -27.79 -6.96 61.92
N VAL A 15 -26.46 -7.05 62.15
CA VAL A 15 -25.76 -7.05 63.48
C VAL A 15 -25.43 -8.37 64.25
N ASN A 16 -24.13 -8.72 64.22
CA ASN A 16 -23.16 -9.18 65.26
C ASN A 16 -23.09 -10.55 66.00
N ASN A 17 -21.83 -11.04 66.03
CA ASN A 17 -21.01 -11.64 67.11
C ASN A 17 -21.33 -13.02 67.73
N GLN A 18 -20.34 -13.95 67.68
CA GLN A 18 -19.41 -14.23 68.81
C GLN A 18 -18.24 -15.18 68.43
N GLN A 19 -17.16 -15.17 69.22
CA GLN A 19 -15.95 -16.02 69.11
C GLN A 19 -15.85 -17.05 70.25
N ASN A 20 -15.15 -18.17 69.96
CA ASN A 20 -14.47 -19.16 70.82
C ASN A 20 -14.83 -20.59 70.35
N GLY A 21 -13.94 -21.60 70.39
CA GLY A 21 -12.54 -21.66 70.83
C GLY A 21 -12.25 -23.05 71.43
N GLY A 22 -11.04 -23.60 71.26
CA GLY A 22 -10.61 -24.82 71.98
C GLY A 22 -9.89 -25.88 71.15
N ASN A 23 -8.61 -26.11 71.46
CA ASN A 23 -7.82 -27.26 70.99
C ASN A 23 -8.14 -28.54 71.79
N ASN A 24 -7.85 -29.72 71.23
CA ASN A 24 -7.20 -30.78 72.02
C ASN A 24 -6.40 -31.79 71.16
N SER A 25 -5.49 -32.49 71.85
CA SER A 25 -4.49 -33.47 71.37
C SER A 25 -5.08 -34.66 70.58
N THR A 26 -4.32 -35.51 69.86
CA THR A 26 -3.17 -36.32 70.34
C THR A 26 -2.36 -36.99 69.20
N THR A 27 -1.21 -37.57 69.55
CA THR A 27 -0.06 -37.98 68.72
C THR A 27 -0.15 -39.31 67.93
N LYS A 28 0.71 -39.40 66.90
CA LYS A 28 1.49 -40.56 66.36
C LYS A 28 1.03 -41.36 65.12
N ALA A 29 2.09 -41.75 64.37
CA ALA A 29 2.23 -42.88 63.44
C ALA A 29 1.85 -42.71 61.95
N THR A 30 2.87 -42.35 61.17
CA THR A 30 3.33 -42.97 59.90
C THR A 30 2.38 -43.94 59.15
N THR A 31 2.04 -43.62 57.89
CA THR A 31 2.40 -44.39 56.67
C THR A 31 1.97 -43.57 55.43
N ALA A 32 2.61 -43.81 54.28
CA ALA A 32 2.50 -43.00 53.06
C ALA A 32 1.07 -42.88 52.50
N ALA A 33 0.73 -41.69 51.99
CA ALA A 33 -0.47 -41.43 51.21
C ALA A 33 -0.16 -40.59 49.97
N SER A 34 -0.84 -40.90 48.88
CA SER A 34 -0.79 -40.23 47.58
C SER A 34 -1.31 -38.78 47.65
N GLU A 35 -0.58 -37.83 47.06
CA GLU A 35 -1.10 -36.48 46.80
C GLU A 35 -1.96 -36.47 45.53
N THR A 36 -3.28 -36.31 45.71
CA THR A 36 -4.19 -35.80 44.68
C THR A 36 -4.03 -34.28 44.52
N PRO A 37 -4.38 -33.71 43.34
CA PRO A 37 -3.75 -32.48 42.87
C PRO A 37 -4.24 -31.20 43.56
N SER A 38 -3.30 -30.28 43.72
CA SER A 38 -3.55 -28.90 44.15
C SER A 38 -4.46 -28.14 43.16
N PRO A 39 -5.30 -27.21 43.63
CA PRO A 39 -6.17 -26.42 42.77
C PRO A 39 -5.35 -25.51 41.85
N SER A 40 -5.73 -25.47 40.58
CA SER A 40 -5.08 -24.64 39.56
C SER A 40 -5.17 -23.15 39.92
N PRO A 41 -4.09 -22.36 39.72
CA PRO A 41 -4.12 -20.94 40.02
C PRO A 41 -5.09 -20.21 39.08
N GLU A 42 -6.04 -19.47 39.66
CA GLU A 42 -7.05 -18.73 38.92
C GLU A 42 -6.41 -17.84 37.84
N ALA A 43 -6.83 -18.02 36.59
CA ALA A 43 -6.35 -17.23 35.48
C ALA A 43 -6.80 -15.76 35.66
N LYS A 44 -5.87 -14.91 36.14
CA LYS A 44 -6.07 -13.45 36.26
C LYS A 44 -6.76 -12.90 35.00
N LYS A 45 -8.01 -12.45 35.15
CA LYS A 45 -8.83 -11.85 34.09
C LYS A 45 -8.00 -10.79 33.36
N ARG A 46 -7.65 -11.06 32.08
CA ARG A 46 -6.89 -10.12 31.24
C ARG A 46 -7.60 -8.77 31.23
N SER A 47 -6.90 -7.69 31.54
CA SER A 47 -7.53 -6.37 31.70
C SER A 47 -8.23 -5.94 30.41
N LYS A 48 -9.39 -5.28 30.54
CA LYS A 48 -10.17 -4.77 29.39
C LYS A 48 -9.32 -3.89 28.47
N PHE A 49 -8.42 -3.09 29.05
CA PHE A 49 -7.45 -2.28 28.30
C PHE A 49 -6.54 -3.15 27.43
N LYS A 50 -5.96 -4.23 27.96
CA LYS A 50 -5.09 -5.13 27.18
C LYS A 50 -5.86 -5.86 26.07
N ARG A 51 -7.14 -6.17 26.29
CA ARG A 51 -8.03 -6.73 25.26
C ARG A 51 -8.31 -5.71 24.15
N ILE A 52 -8.70 -4.49 24.50
CA ILE A 52 -8.91 -3.38 23.54
C ILE A 52 -7.62 -3.09 22.76
N TRP A 53 -6.45 -3.13 23.42
CA TRP A 53 -5.15 -2.92 22.79
C TRP A 53 -4.79 -4.02 21.77
N THR A 54 -5.17 -5.28 22.05
CA THR A 54 -5.04 -6.38 21.07
C THR A 54 -6.10 -6.36 19.96
N GLU A 55 -7.33 -5.94 20.25
CA GLU A 55 -8.39 -5.77 19.22
C GLU A 55 -8.10 -4.58 18.29
N LEU A 56 -7.44 -3.53 18.80
CA LEU A 56 -6.98 -2.38 18.03
C LEU A 56 -5.62 -2.60 17.34
N ASP A 57 -4.95 -3.75 17.48
CA ASP A 57 -3.65 -4.07 16.85
C ASP A 57 -2.63 -2.92 16.95
N LEU A 58 -2.53 -2.32 18.14
CA LEU A 58 -1.73 -1.12 18.40
C LEU A 58 -0.27 -1.50 18.67
N ASP A 59 0.48 -1.80 17.61
CA ASP A 59 1.93 -1.97 17.69
C ASP A 59 2.61 -0.69 18.24
N MET A 60 3.71 -0.88 18.99
CA MET A 60 4.49 0.20 19.57
C MET A 60 5.08 1.13 18.48
N MET A 61 5.34 0.61 17.28
CA MET A 61 5.74 1.43 16.12
C MET A 61 4.60 2.38 15.69
N THR A 62 3.36 1.90 15.65
CA THR A 62 2.17 2.70 15.31
C THR A 62 2.00 3.87 16.28
N VAL A 63 2.10 3.59 17.59
CA VAL A 63 2.03 4.61 18.66
C VAL A 63 3.16 5.63 18.54
N MET A 64 4.39 5.19 18.25
CA MET A 64 5.54 6.08 18.00
C MET A 64 5.34 6.97 16.76
N LEU A 65 4.74 6.45 15.69
CA LEU A 65 4.44 7.22 14.49
C LEU A 65 3.30 8.23 14.73
N MET A 66 2.25 7.86 15.46
CA MET A 66 1.18 8.78 15.90
C MET A 66 1.75 9.96 16.70
N PHE A 67 2.67 9.68 17.64
CA PHE A 67 3.36 10.69 18.44
C PHE A 67 4.21 11.62 17.56
N LYS A 68 5.03 11.04 16.67
CA LYS A 68 5.84 11.83 15.72
C LYS A 68 4.96 12.74 14.85
N ALA A 69 3.82 12.23 14.39
CA ALA A 69 2.91 12.94 13.50
C ALA A 69 2.21 14.14 14.14
N SER A 70 1.86 14.06 15.43
CA SER A 70 1.13 15.14 16.11
C SER A 70 2.01 16.31 16.57
N LEU A 71 3.33 16.12 16.68
CA LEU A 71 4.23 17.17 17.17
C LEU A 71 4.29 18.44 16.30
N PRO A 72 4.45 18.40 14.95
CA PRO A 72 4.59 19.62 14.17
C PRO A 72 3.41 20.61 14.31
N PRO A 73 2.13 20.22 14.19
CA PRO A 73 1.02 21.17 14.36
C PRO A 73 0.86 21.63 15.81
N THR A 74 1.15 20.79 16.81
CA THR A 74 1.09 21.19 18.22
C THR A 74 2.17 22.22 18.55
N ILE A 75 3.40 22.00 18.07
CA ILE A 75 4.48 23.00 18.19
C ILE A 75 4.08 24.28 17.44
N ALA A 76 3.51 24.16 16.24
CA ALA A 76 3.07 25.30 15.42
C ALA A 76 1.96 26.15 16.08
N ILE A 77 1.05 25.55 16.85
CA ILE A 77 0.02 26.30 17.58
C ILE A 77 0.58 26.89 18.89
N ALA A 78 1.48 26.15 19.56
CA ALA A 78 2.08 26.58 20.82
C ALA A 78 3.07 27.75 20.66
N PHE A 79 3.99 27.70 19.68
CA PHE A 79 4.94 28.80 19.47
C PHE A 79 4.25 30.08 18.96
N TYR A 80 3.11 29.93 18.27
CA TYR A 80 2.30 31.06 17.81
C TYR A 80 1.65 31.86 18.97
N GLN A 81 1.56 31.28 20.18
CA GLN A 81 1.07 32.01 21.35
C GLN A 81 2.05 33.09 21.87
N ALA A 82 3.31 33.10 21.40
CA ALA A 82 4.27 34.14 21.74
C ALA A 82 3.98 35.43 20.96
N GLN A 83 3.93 36.58 21.65
CA GLN A 83 3.59 37.87 21.05
C GLN A 83 4.54 38.26 19.89
N ASP A 84 5.84 37.99 20.04
CA ASP A 84 6.85 38.24 18.99
C ASP A 84 6.55 37.45 17.70
N VAL A 85 6.07 36.22 17.84
CA VAL A 85 5.70 35.34 16.72
C VAL A 85 4.39 35.80 16.08
N ALA A 86 3.39 36.12 16.91
CA ALA A 86 2.10 36.64 16.44
C ALA A 86 2.25 37.97 15.70
N ALA A 87 3.20 38.84 16.09
CA ALA A 87 3.49 40.10 15.42
C ALA A 87 4.02 39.92 13.99
N VAL A 88 4.81 38.87 13.73
CA VAL A 88 5.36 38.54 12.40
C VAL A 88 4.28 37.99 11.48
N TYR A 89 3.61 36.90 11.89
CA TYR A 89 2.69 36.17 11.01
C TYR A 89 1.27 36.73 10.98
N GLN A 90 0.90 37.55 11.98
CA GLN A 90 -0.42 38.18 12.10
C GLN A 90 -1.55 37.19 11.83
N THR A 91 -2.46 37.51 10.91
CA THR A 91 -3.66 36.72 10.61
C THR A 91 -3.41 35.40 9.86
N LEU A 92 -2.15 35.07 9.53
CA LEU A 92 -1.75 33.86 8.82
C LEU A 92 -1.20 32.74 9.74
N GLY A 93 -1.19 32.95 11.06
CA GLY A 93 -0.59 32.02 12.05
C GLY A 93 -1.10 30.58 11.97
N TYR A 94 -2.42 30.38 11.87
CA TYR A 94 -3.02 29.06 11.75
C TYR A 94 -2.52 28.26 10.52
N LEU A 95 -2.03 28.96 9.48
CA LEU A 95 -1.60 28.36 8.23
C LEU A 95 -0.27 27.60 8.40
N ILE A 96 0.57 27.99 9.37
CA ILE A 96 1.81 27.31 9.76
C ILE A 96 1.51 25.90 10.29
N ALA A 97 0.46 25.76 11.11
CA ALA A 97 0.04 24.47 11.63
C ALA A 97 -0.49 23.57 10.52
N ILE A 98 -1.28 24.11 9.59
CA ILE A 98 -1.81 23.37 8.43
C ILE A 98 -0.67 22.89 7.51
N THR A 99 0.28 23.76 7.15
CA THR A 99 1.40 23.40 6.27
C THR A 99 2.36 22.40 6.94
N SER A 100 2.50 22.42 8.27
CA SER A 100 3.26 21.41 9.01
C SER A 100 2.63 20.01 8.94
N VAL A 101 1.30 19.90 8.89
CA VAL A 101 0.58 18.62 8.67
C VAL A 101 0.74 18.15 7.24
N LEU A 102 0.55 19.04 6.27
CA LEU A 102 0.74 18.74 4.84
C LEU A 102 2.20 18.37 4.50
N GLY A 103 3.16 18.73 5.34
CA GLY A 103 4.55 18.26 5.28
C GLY A 103 4.71 16.75 5.57
N MET A 104 3.72 16.08 6.17
CA MET A 104 3.63 14.61 6.30
C MET A 104 4.88 13.93 6.88
N CYS A 105 5.33 14.38 8.06
CA CYS A 105 6.51 13.88 8.77
C CYS A 105 6.49 12.38 9.19
N ILE A 106 5.38 11.67 8.94
CA ILE A 106 5.26 10.20 9.08
C ILE A 106 6.15 9.47 8.06
N MET A 107 6.36 10.06 6.88
CA MET A 107 7.11 9.43 5.80
C MET A 107 8.56 9.10 6.20
N PRO A 108 9.12 7.96 5.74
CA PRO A 108 10.54 7.66 5.89
C PRO A 108 11.43 8.76 5.32
N ARG A 109 12.57 9.04 5.95
CA ARG A 109 13.46 10.17 5.67
C ARG A 109 13.71 10.45 4.18
N GLY A 110 14.11 9.44 3.40
CA GLY A 110 14.38 9.62 1.96
C GLY A 110 13.16 10.08 1.15
N MET A 111 11.98 9.50 1.39
CA MET A 111 10.71 9.93 0.78
C MET A 111 10.33 11.34 1.26
N PHE A 112 10.37 11.57 2.58
CA PHE A 112 10.06 12.86 3.18
C PHE A 112 10.92 14.00 2.59
N MET A 113 12.24 13.82 2.49
CA MET A 113 13.14 14.83 1.95
C MET A 113 12.89 15.10 0.45
N GLN A 114 12.53 14.07 -0.33
CA GLN A 114 12.16 14.24 -1.74
C GLN A 114 10.86 15.06 -1.88
N THR A 115 9.82 14.69 -1.14
CA THR A 115 8.53 15.41 -1.16
C THR A 115 8.67 16.83 -0.61
N MET A 116 9.46 17.01 0.45
CA MET A 116 9.71 18.33 1.03
C MET A 116 10.47 19.26 0.07
N LEU A 117 11.46 18.74 -0.68
CA LEU A 117 12.13 19.51 -1.73
C LEU A 117 11.15 19.95 -2.82
N LEU A 118 10.27 19.05 -3.28
CA LEU A 118 9.23 19.40 -4.25
C LEU A 118 8.21 20.41 -3.69
N ASN A 119 7.82 20.31 -2.42
CA ASN A 119 6.94 21.26 -1.75
C ASN A 119 7.58 22.65 -1.65
N CYS A 120 8.84 22.76 -1.21
CA CYS A 120 9.57 24.02 -1.14
C CYS A 120 9.75 24.67 -2.52
N LEU A 121 10.13 23.88 -3.55
CA LEU A 121 10.22 24.38 -4.93
C LEU A 121 8.85 24.85 -5.45
N SER A 122 7.79 24.10 -5.16
CA SER A 122 6.44 24.45 -5.59
C SER A 122 5.92 25.72 -4.93
N VAL A 123 6.18 25.93 -3.63
CA VAL A 123 5.88 27.19 -2.94
C VAL A 123 6.71 28.34 -3.48
N GLY A 124 8.00 28.13 -3.81
CA GLY A 124 8.84 29.15 -4.45
C GLY A 124 8.27 29.60 -5.80
N VAL A 125 7.89 28.66 -6.66
CA VAL A 125 7.25 28.96 -7.96
C VAL A 125 5.87 29.61 -7.75
N ALA A 126 5.07 29.13 -6.78
CA ALA A 126 3.79 29.74 -6.43
C ALA A 126 3.97 31.20 -5.97
N ALA A 127 4.99 31.48 -5.16
CA ALA A 127 5.30 32.83 -4.71
C ALA A 127 5.66 33.74 -5.89
N SER A 128 6.53 33.28 -6.79
CA SER A 128 6.91 34.05 -7.98
C SER A 128 5.72 34.32 -8.93
N MET A 129 4.91 33.30 -9.22
CA MET A 129 3.76 33.43 -10.13
C MET A 129 2.63 34.28 -9.52
N ASN A 130 2.37 34.15 -8.23
CA ASN A 130 1.36 34.98 -7.56
C ASN A 130 1.85 36.43 -7.37
N LEU A 131 3.14 36.68 -7.16
CA LEU A 131 3.69 38.04 -7.13
C LEU A 131 3.55 38.73 -8.50
N LEU A 132 3.78 37.99 -9.60
CA LEU A 132 3.52 38.49 -10.97
C LEU A 132 2.03 38.78 -11.20
N ALA A 133 1.14 37.89 -10.76
CA ALA A 133 -0.31 38.08 -10.87
C ALA A 133 -0.79 39.31 -10.07
N LEU A 134 -0.27 39.52 -8.85
CA LEU A 134 -0.54 40.69 -8.02
C LEU A 134 0.05 41.98 -8.61
N TYR A 135 1.21 41.91 -9.27
CA TYR A 135 1.74 43.04 -10.05
C TYR A 135 0.80 43.42 -11.19
N CYS A 136 0.36 42.45 -12.02
CA CYS A 136 -0.61 42.71 -13.08
C CYS A 136 -1.92 43.33 -12.54
N ALA A 137 -2.43 42.82 -11.41
CA ALA A 137 -3.66 43.33 -10.79
C ALA A 137 -3.50 44.74 -10.20
N THR A 138 -2.36 45.05 -9.56
CA THR A 138 -2.09 46.38 -9.01
C THR A 138 -1.81 47.42 -10.10
N GLN A 139 -1.16 47.05 -11.21
CA GLN A 139 -1.04 47.90 -12.40
C GLN A 139 -2.41 48.16 -13.04
N ALA A 140 -3.23 47.12 -13.22
CA ALA A 140 -4.60 47.27 -13.71
C ALA A 140 -5.43 48.20 -12.79
N ARG A 141 -5.30 48.07 -11.47
CA ARG A 141 -5.91 48.99 -10.49
C ARG A 141 -5.43 50.43 -10.69
N ALA A 142 -4.13 50.66 -10.81
CA ALA A 142 -3.54 52.00 -10.95
C ALA A 142 -4.07 52.75 -12.19
N HIS A 143 -4.26 52.05 -13.31
CA HIS A 143 -4.76 52.63 -14.56
C HIS A 143 -6.28 52.80 -14.66
N THR A 144 -7.06 52.19 -13.75
CA THR A 144 -8.54 52.12 -13.89
C THR A 144 -9.32 52.60 -12.67
N THR A 145 -8.63 52.97 -11.58
CA THR A 145 -9.27 53.56 -10.40
C THR A 145 -9.62 55.02 -10.68
N ALA A 146 -10.90 55.38 -10.52
CA ALA A 146 -11.37 56.75 -10.75
C ALA A 146 -10.73 57.74 -9.74
N PRO A 147 -10.41 58.98 -10.15
CA PRO A 147 -9.89 60.00 -9.23
C PRO A 147 -10.83 60.21 -8.03
N GLY A 148 -10.30 60.09 -6.81
CA GLY A 148 -11.06 60.25 -5.57
C GLY A 148 -11.75 58.97 -5.03
N ALA A 149 -11.66 57.83 -5.73
CA ALA A 149 -12.14 56.56 -5.19
C ALA A 149 -11.23 56.05 -4.04
N PRO A 150 -11.77 55.35 -3.02
CA PRO A 150 -10.97 54.81 -1.93
C PRO A 150 -9.97 53.75 -2.45
N PRO A 151 -8.71 53.74 -1.99
CA PRO A 151 -7.65 52.90 -2.56
C PRO A 151 -7.90 51.39 -2.38
N THR A 152 -8.60 51.00 -1.32
CA THR A 152 -9.04 49.63 -1.02
C THR A 152 -10.42 49.29 -1.61
N GLY A 153 -11.02 50.20 -2.38
CA GLY A 153 -12.33 50.01 -3.00
C GLY A 153 -12.35 48.91 -4.08
N TYR A 154 -13.55 48.52 -4.48
CA TYR A 154 -13.76 47.59 -5.59
C TYR A 154 -13.18 48.14 -6.91
N ASN A 155 -12.43 47.32 -7.65
CA ASN A 155 -11.94 47.64 -8.98
C ASN A 155 -12.17 46.43 -9.90
N SER A 156 -13.00 46.61 -10.94
CA SER A 156 -13.40 45.54 -11.86
C SER A 156 -12.23 44.98 -12.68
N SER A 157 -11.32 45.84 -13.15
CA SER A 157 -10.19 45.43 -13.99
C SER A 157 -9.16 44.63 -13.19
N ALA A 158 -8.87 45.04 -11.95
CA ALA A 158 -8.01 44.28 -11.05
C ALA A 158 -8.61 42.90 -10.72
N SER A 159 -9.90 42.83 -10.39
CA SER A 159 -10.61 41.57 -10.14
C SER A 159 -10.64 40.66 -11.38
N ALA A 160 -10.84 41.21 -12.58
CA ALA A 160 -10.79 40.43 -13.82
C ALA A 160 -9.39 39.85 -14.10
N VAL A 161 -8.32 40.62 -13.87
CA VAL A 161 -6.94 40.14 -14.02
C VAL A 161 -6.62 39.01 -13.03
N LEU A 162 -7.05 39.13 -11.76
CA LEU A 162 -6.90 38.07 -10.76
C LEU A 162 -7.68 36.80 -11.15
N ALA A 163 -8.90 36.94 -11.67
CA ALA A 163 -9.68 35.81 -12.16
C ALA A 163 -9.00 35.06 -13.33
N VAL A 164 -8.42 35.79 -14.30
CA VAL A 164 -7.66 35.19 -15.41
C VAL A 164 -6.41 34.45 -14.90
N TRP A 165 -5.68 35.03 -13.95
CA TRP A 165 -4.53 34.36 -13.32
C TRP A 165 -4.93 33.13 -12.50
N LEU A 166 -6.05 33.16 -11.79
CA LEU A 166 -6.60 32.01 -11.08
C LEU A 166 -6.95 30.89 -12.08
N ILE A 167 -7.67 31.21 -13.17
CA ILE A 167 -7.97 30.26 -14.26
C ILE A 167 -6.71 29.61 -14.81
N PHE A 168 -5.72 30.41 -15.20
CA PHE A 168 -4.48 29.91 -15.81
C PHE A 168 -3.68 29.00 -14.86
N GLN A 169 -3.48 29.43 -13.62
CA GLN A 169 -2.74 28.66 -12.62
C GLN A 169 -3.48 27.38 -12.22
N THR A 170 -4.80 27.46 -11.97
CA THR A 170 -5.61 26.28 -11.64
C THR A 170 -5.62 25.27 -12.80
N TYR A 171 -5.71 25.72 -14.06
CA TYR A 171 -5.64 24.86 -15.24
C TYR A 171 -4.32 24.10 -15.32
N LEU A 172 -3.20 24.83 -15.35
CA LEU A 172 -1.87 24.29 -15.59
C LEU A 172 -1.48 23.29 -14.50
N VAL A 173 -1.68 23.69 -13.24
CA VAL A 173 -1.20 22.94 -12.07
C VAL A 173 -2.07 21.71 -11.80
N ASN A 174 -3.39 21.74 -12.06
CA ASN A 174 -4.24 20.54 -11.97
C ASN A 174 -4.08 19.60 -13.17
N SER A 175 -3.79 20.13 -14.36
CA SER A 175 -3.38 19.29 -15.50
C SER A 175 -2.11 18.53 -15.17
N LEU A 176 -1.09 19.21 -14.61
CA LEU A 176 0.16 18.61 -14.15
C LEU A 176 -0.08 17.55 -13.07
N ARG A 177 -0.91 17.85 -12.05
CA ARG A 177 -1.32 16.90 -10.99
C ARG A 177 -1.84 15.59 -11.56
N SER A 178 -2.78 15.67 -12.51
CA SER A 178 -3.39 14.49 -13.10
C SER A 178 -2.45 13.71 -14.01
N ALA A 179 -1.39 14.35 -14.54
CA ALA A 179 -0.39 13.74 -15.39
C ALA A 179 0.76 13.12 -14.60
N LEU A 180 1.10 13.69 -13.43
CA LEU A 180 2.21 13.30 -12.57
C LEU A 180 1.73 13.13 -11.11
N PRO A 181 1.34 11.91 -10.67
CA PRO A 181 0.86 11.67 -9.30
C PRO A 181 1.81 12.16 -8.20
N GLN A 182 3.12 12.07 -8.42
CA GLN A 182 4.15 12.57 -7.50
C GLN A 182 4.05 14.08 -7.16
N PHE A 183 3.36 14.89 -7.98
CA PHE A 183 3.14 16.31 -7.73
C PHE A 183 1.88 16.60 -6.89
N GLN A 184 1.15 15.59 -6.40
CA GLN A 184 -0.10 15.75 -5.65
C GLN A 184 0.02 16.76 -4.48
N PHE A 185 0.94 16.51 -3.54
CA PHE A 185 1.16 17.40 -2.39
C PHE A 185 1.68 18.79 -2.82
N PRO A 186 2.73 18.90 -3.65
CA PRO A 186 3.16 20.18 -4.23
C PRO A 186 2.01 21.00 -4.82
N VAL A 187 1.12 20.37 -5.61
CA VAL A 187 -0.03 21.02 -6.24
C VAL A 187 -1.06 21.48 -5.21
N ILE A 188 -1.42 20.65 -4.23
CA ILE A 188 -2.38 21.04 -3.18
C ILE A 188 -1.86 22.28 -2.44
N ILE A 189 -0.59 22.28 -2.10
CA ILE A 189 0.10 23.39 -1.42
C ILE A 189 0.11 24.64 -2.32
N TYR A 190 0.47 24.50 -3.61
CA TYR A 190 0.42 25.57 -4.61
C TYR A 190 -0.98 26.18 -4.74
N MET A 191 -2.02 25.33 -4.77
CA MET A 191 -3.42 25.75 -4.90
C MET A 191 -3.90 26.49 -3.65
N ILE A 192 -3.56 26.05 -2.44
CA ILE A 192 -3.86 26.80 -1.20
C ILE A 192 -3.20 28.18 -1.27
N PHE A 193 -1.91 28.24 -1.60
CA PHE A 193 -1.14 29.49 -1.72
C PHE A 193 -1.77 30.46 -2.75
N THR A 194 -2.13 29.94 -3.92
CA THR A 194 -2.74 30.69 -5.02
C THR A 194 -4.15 31.18 -4.68
N CYS A 195 -5.01 30.32 -4.14
CA CYS A 195 -6.35 30.68 -3.70
C CYS A 195 -6.33 31.79 -2.65
N VAL A 196 -5.45 31.70 -1.65
CA VAL A 196 -5.25 32.75 -0.64
C VAL A 196 -4.80 34.06 -1.29
N SER A 197 -3.77 34.02 -2.14
CA SER A 197 -3.22 35.21 -2.81
C SER A 197 -4.21 35.90 -3.74
N MET A 198 -4.92 35.13 -4.57
CA MET A 198 -5.88 35.64 -5.57
C MET A 198 -7.21 36.10 -4.95
N THR A 199 -7.55 35.67 -3.73
CA THR A 199 -8.67 36.21 -2.94
C THR A 199 -8.30 37.56 -2.33
N TYR A 200 -7.26 37.62 -1.48
CA TYR A 200 -6.91 38.86 -0.77
C TYR A 200 -6.34 39.93 -1.70
N GLY A 201 -5.72 39.55 -2.83
CA GLY A 201 -5.27 40.48 -3.88
C GLY A 201 -6.34 41.45 -4.39
N THR A 202 -7.63 41.09 -4.26
CA THR A 202 -8.76 41.99 -4.59
C THR A 202 -8.84 43.25 -3.72
N GLN A 203 -8.18 43.26 -2.55
CA GLN A 203 -8.14 44.38 -1.60
C GLN A 203 -6.83 45.18 -1.66
N PHE A 204 -5.78 44.69 -2.32
CA PHE A 204 -4.44 45.28 -2.22
C PHE A 204 -4.35 46.62 -2.98
N PRO A 205 -4.02 47.73 -2.30
CA PRO A 205 -3.98 49.05 -2.94
C PRO A 205 -2.68 49.31 -3.70
N THR A 206 -1.55 48.73 -3.24
CA THR A 206 -0.20 49.00 -3.75
C THR A 206 0.62 47.72 -3.89
N MET A 207 1.64 47.76 -4.74
CA MET A 207 2.61 46.67 -4.87
C MET A 207 3.44 46.46 -3.60
N SER A 208 3.71 47.51 -2.81
CA SER A 208 4.41 47.38 -1.52
C SER A 208 3.62 46.55 -0.51
N TYR A 209 2.30 46.70 -0.46
CA TYR A 209 1.43 45.85 0.36
C TYR A 209 1.39 44.42 -0.16
N ALA A 210 1.34 44.23 -1.49
CA ALA A 210 1.38 42.91 -2.11
C ALA A 210 2.68 42.16 -1.77
N ILE A 211 3.84 42.83 -1.81
CA ILE A 211 5.15 42.24 -1.45
C ILE A 211 5.15 41.80 0.02
N SER A 212 4.78 42.68 0.96
CA SER A 212 4.82 42.34 2.39
C SER A 212 3.83 41.23 2.78
N PHE A 213 2.67 41.16 2.11
CA PHE A 213 1.76 40.03 2.25
C PHE A 213 2.38 38.72 1.72
N MET A 214 3.03 38.77 0.56
CA MET A 214 3.66 37.63 -0.09
C MET A 214 4.86 37.08 0.69
N GLU A 215 5.66 37.97 1.29
CA GLU A 215 6.77 37.61 2.20
C GLU A 215 6.23 36.84 3.41
N ARG A 216 5.25 37.39 4.13
CA ARG A 216 4.62 36.74 5.29
C ARG A 216 3.94 35.41 4.93
N LEU A 217 3.30 35.33 3.77
CA LEU A 217 2.68 34.09 3.29
C LEU A 217 3.73 33.02 2.97
N LEU A 218 4.85 33.41 2.34
CA LEU A 218 5.98 32.53 2.07
C LEU A 218 6.64 32.04 3.37
N GLU A 219 6.92 32.94 4.31
CA GLU A 219 7.45 32.63 5.64
C GLU A 219 6.55 31.66 6.40
N ALA A 220 5.23 31.86 6.40
CA ALA A 220 4.29 30.97 7.09
C ALA A 220 4.33 29.52 6.55
N PHE A 221 4.46 29.34 5.23
CA PHE A 221 4.62 28.01 4.62
C PHE A 221 5.98 27.40 4.93
N LEU A 222 7.07 28.17 4.77
CA LEU A 222 8.43 27.69 5.02
C LEU A 222 8.65 27.32 6.49
N THR A 223 8.08 28.07 7.44
CA THR A 223 8.14 27.75 8.87
C THR A 223 7.37 26.47 9.20
N GLY A 224 6.20 26.23 8.61
CA GLY A 224 5.48 24.96 8.76
C GLY A 224 6.29 23.76 8.22
N PHE A 225 6.96 23.94 7.09
CA PHE A 225 7.88 22.95 6.52
C PHE A 225 9.14 22.75 7.37
N ALA A 226 9.69 23.80 7.98
CA ALA A 226 10.83 23.73 8.89
C ALA A 226 10.47 22.94 10.16
N LEU A 227 9.29 23.17 10.75
CA LEU A 227 8.78 22.39 11.89
C LEU A 227 8.59 20.91 11.54
N ALA A 228 7.95 20.61 10.41
CA ALA A 228 7.80 19.24 9.91
C ALA A 228 9.16 18.56 9.68
N THR A 229 10.15 19.29 9.16
CA THR A 229 11.52 18.80 8.90
C THR A 229 12.29 18.55 10.18
N GLY A 230 12.24 19.48 11.15
CA GLY A 230 12.88 19.32 12.45
C GLY A 230 12.38 18.08 13.18
N VAL A 231 11.06 17.89 13.28
CA VAL A 231 10.47 16.68 13.86
C VAL A 231 10.82 15.43 13.04
N SER A 232 10.77 15.48 11.71
CA SER A 232 11.07 14.34 10.85
C SER A 232 12.49 13.80 11.03
N LEU A 233 13.48 14.71 11.16
CA LEU A 233 14.90 14.39 11.24
C LEU A 233 15.39 14.04 12.67
N LEU A 234 14.83 14.70 13.69
CA LEU A 234 15.25 14.56 15.09
C LEU A 234 14.41 13.55 15.88
N VAL A 235 13.09 13.51 15.67
CA VAL A 235 12.18 12.65 16.46
C VAL A 235 11.92 11.34 15.72
N ILE A 236 12.34 10.23 16.34
CA ILE A 236 12.15 8.83 15.86
C ILE A 236 12.45 8.71 14.35
N PRO A 237 13.72 8.83 13.94
CA PRO A 237 14.00 9.28 12.59
C PRO A 237 14.34 8.09 11.67
N ILE A 238 13.27 7.48 11.15
CA ILE A 238 13.26 6.23 10.38
C ILE A 238 13.79 6.46 8.95
N SER A 239 14.76 5.65 8.52
CA SER A 239 15.31 5.69 7.16
C SER A 239 14.55 4.76 6.19
N CYS A 240 14.52 5.10 4.90
CA CYS A 240 14.00 4.22 3.86
C CYS A 240 14.73 2.86 3.89
N ARG A 241 16.05 2.86 4.11
CA ARG A 241 16.83 1.63 4.25
C ARG A 241 16.39 0.75 5.41
N THR A 242 16.11 1.31 6.59
CA THR A 242 15.62 0.49 7.73
C THR A 242 14.23 -0.09 7.48
N VAL A 243 13.40 0.58 6.67
CA VAL A 243 12.12 0.05 6.21
C VAL A 243 12.30 -1.09 5.21
N VAL A 244 13.16 -0.92 4.19
CA VAL A 244 13.48 -1.97 3.19
C VAL A 244 14.06 -3.22 3.85
N LEU A 245 15.04 -3.08 4.74
CA LEU A 245 15.69 -4.21 5.41
C LEU A 245 14.70 -4.99 6.30
N LYS A 246 13.77 -4.30 6.99
CA LYS A 246 12.68 -4.94 7.73
C LYS A 246 11.69 -5.66 6.81
N GLN A 247 11.37 -5.11 5.65
CA GLN A 247 10.48 -5.77 4.68
C GLN A 247 11.15 -7.00 4.05
N MET A 248 12.44 -6.93 3.72
CA MET A 248 13.22 -8.09 3.29
C MET A 248 13.24 -9.18 4.36
N ALA A 249 13.38 -8.80 5.63
CA ALA A 249 13.30 -9.75 6.74
C ALA A 249 11.91 -10.40 6.85
N GLY A 250 10.83 -9.60 6.77
CA GLY A 250 9.46 -10.09 6.75
C GLY A 250 9.17 -11.01 5.55
N TYR A 251 9.74 -10.70 4.38
CA TYR A 251 9.60 -11.48 3.15
C TYR A 251 10.25 -12.86 3.25
N LEU A 252 11.50 -12.93 3.76
CA LEU A 252 12.17 -14.22 4.01
C LEU A 252 11.42 -15.07 5.05
N ASN A 253 10.95 -14.44 6.14
CA ASN A 253 10.14 -15.12 7.16
C ASN A 253 8.80 -15.64 6.59
N LEU A 254 8.14 -14.89 5.71
CA LEU A 254 6.90 -15.33 5.06
C LEU A 254 7.14 -16.45 4.03
N MET A 255 8.27 -16.44 3.30
CA MET A 255 8.63 -17.57 2.43
C MET A 255 8.94 -18.83 3.25
N GLY A 256 9.64 -18.72 4.38
CA GLY A 256 9.84 -19.83 5.30
C GLY A 256 8.53 -20.36 5.91
N ALA A 257 7.60 -19.45 6.24
CA ALA A 257 6.25 -19.83 6.70
C ALA A 257 5.43 -20.51 5.59
N LEU A 258 5.57 -20.10 4.33
CA LEU A 258 4.91 -20.72 3.17
C LEU A 258 5.42 -22.14 2.96
N LEU A 259 6.74 -22.38 3.02
CA LEU A 259 7.35 -23.71 2.93
C LEU A 259 6.86 -24.63 4.05
N ASN A 260 6.85 -24.15 5.29
CA ASN A 260 6.30 -24.92 6.42
C ASN A 260 4.81 -25.24 6.24
N ALA A 261 4.02 -24.29 5.72
CA ALA A 261 2.60 -24.51 5.42
C ALA A 261 2.38 -25.48 4.25
N GLN A 262 3.28 -25.54 3.26
CA GLN A 262 3.27 -26.54 2.19
C GLN A 262 3.56 -27.94 2.74
N ALA A 263 4.58 -28.09 3.58
CA ALA A 263 4.90 -29.36 4.23
C ALA A 263 3.73 -29.88 5.08
N ALA A 264 3.13 -29.02 5.92
CA ALA A 264 1.95 -29.34 6.73
C ALA A 264 0.69 -29.60 5.90
N TYR A 265 0.57 -28.99 4.71
CA TYR A 265 -0.52 -29.30 3.77
C TYR A 265 -0.37 -30.71 3.20
N LEU A 266 0.83 -31.12 2.76
CA LEU A 266 1.08 -32.49 2.28
C LEU A 266 0.87 -33.53 3.39
N GLU A 267 1.32 -33.23 4.61
CA GLU A 267 1.03 -34.04 5.81
C GLU A 267 -0.48 -34.24 6.01
N SER A 268 -1.26 -33.16 5.90
CA SER A 268 -2.72 -33.22 6.05
C SER A 268 -3.41 -34.05 4.98
N LEU A 269 -2.75 -34.34 3.86
CA LEU A 269 -3.27 -35.17 2.77
C LEU A 269 -2.96 -36.66 2.92
N GLU A 270 -2.14 -37.08 3.88
CA GLU A 270 -1.83 -38.52 4.12
C GLU A 270 -3.00 -39.33 4.69
N THR A 271 -3.94 -38.65 5.34
CA THR A 271 -5.13 -39.22 6.01
C THR A 271 -6.43 -38.53 5.57
N TRP A 272 -6.37 -37.77 4.48
CA TRP A 272 -7.48 -36.95 4.02
C TRP A 272 -8.55 -37.76 3.29
N HIS A 273 -9.81 -37.58 3.69
CA HIS A 273 -10.97 -38.16 3.02
C HIS A 273 -11.90 -37.06 2.48
N PRO A 274 -12.38 -37.17 1.22
CA PRO A 274 -13.21 -36.13 0.60
C PRO A 274 -14.57 -35.97 1.28
N GLU A 275 -15.14 -37.05 1.82
CA GLU A 275 -16.43 -37.06 2.52
C GLU A 275 -16.41 -36.10 3.73
N GLN A 276 -15.32 -36.09 4.51
CA GLN A 276 -15.16 -35.20 5.65
C GLN A 276 -15.08 -33.72 5.22
N ALA A 277 -14.39 -33.44 4.12
CA ALA A 277 -14.27 -32.09 3.58
C ALA A 277 -15.61 -31.55 3.04
N ILE A 278 -16.42 -32.41 2.42
CA ILE A 278 -17.78 -32.10 1.93
C ILE A 278 -18.71 -31.85 3.13
N GLN A 279 -18.73 -32.74 4.12
CA GLN A 279 -19.52 -32.57 5.36
C GLN A 279 -19.16 -31.29 6.12
N GLN A 280 -17.86 -30.96 6.20
CA GLN A 280 -17.40 -29.75 6.86
C GLN A 280 -17.80 -28.48 6.09
N GLU A 281 -17.81 -28.52 4.75
CA GLU A 281 -18.33 -27.40 3.95
C GLU A 281 -19.83 -27.21 4.14
N HIS A 282 -20.63 -28.29 4.14
CA HIS A 282 -22.06 -28.22 4.42
C HIS A 282 -22.33 -27.61 5.79
N ALA A 283 -21.63 -28.07 6.84
CA ALA A 283 -21.76 -27.51 8.19
C ALA A 283 -21.36 -26.02 8.28
N ASP A 284 -20.33 -25.59 7.54
CA ASP A 284 -19.92 -24.19 7.44
C ASP A 284 -20.96 -23.35 6.65
N ARG A 285 -21.57 -23.90 5.59
CA ARG A 285 -22.66 -23.26 4.84
C ARG A 285 -23.91 -23.10 5.70
N GLU A 286 -24.28 -24.13 6.46
CA GLU A 286 -25.45 -24.10 7.36
C GLU A 286 -25.30 -23.06 8.46
N LYS A 287 -24.14 -23.00 9.13
CA LYS A 287 -23.85 -21.97 10.15
C LYS A 287 -23.91 -20.55 9.61
N ASN A 288 -23.52 -20.35 8.35
CA ASN A 288 -23.52 -19.03 7.72
C ASN A 288 -24.88 -18.60 7.13
N LYS A 289 -25.92 -19.47 7.08
CA LYS A 289 -27.27 -19.11 6.59
C LYS A 289 -27.93 -17.96 7.37
N HIS A 290 -27.49 -17.68 8.61
CA HIS A 290 -28.03 -16.58 9.43
C HIS A 290 -27.42 -15.19 9.17
N HIS A 291 -26.37 -15.07 8.35
CA HIS A 291 -25.83 -13.77 7.93
C HIS A 291 -26.18 -13.49 6.45
N LYS A 292 -27.04 -12.50 6.24
CA LYS A 292 -27.61 -12.13 4.93
C LYS A 292 -26.56 -11.75 3.85
N ASP A 293 -26.95 -12.06 2.61
CA ASP A 293 -26.55 -11.39 1.36
C ASP A 293 -25.06 -11.41 0.98
N SER A 294 -24.42 -12.58 1.06
CA SER A 294 -23.05 -12.78 0.56
C SER A 294 -22.75 -14.19 0.03
N ALA A 295 -23.48 -14.65 -0.98
CA ALA A 295 -23.14 -15.86 -1.73
C ALA A 295 -23.32 -15.68 -3.25
N ALA A 296 -22.35 -15.03 -3.91
CA ALA A 296 -21.94 -15.57 -5.20
C ALA A 296 -21.33 -16.95 -4.90
N ALA A 297 -21.82 -18.00 -5.55
CA ALA A 297 -21.38 -19.36 -5.26
C ALA A 297 -19.87 -19.49 -5.53
N SER A 298 -19.08 -19.48 -4.46
CA SER A 298 -17.68 -19.87 -4.53
C SER A 298 -17.66 -21.34 -4.87
N GLU A 299 -17.26 -21.66 -6.10
CA GLU A 299 -16.94 -23.00 -6.56
C GLU A 299 -16.19 -23.77 -5.46
N PHE A 300 -16.75 -24.90 -5.03
CA PHE A 300 -16.22 -25.67 -3.90
C PHE A 300 -14.93 -26.36 -4.31
N LYS A 301 -13.79 -25.75 -3.95
CA LYS A 301 -12.48 -26.33 -4.22
C LYS A 301 -12.11 -27.30 -3.10
N LEU A 302 -12.52 -28.55 -3.28
CA LEU A 302 -12.32 -29.71 -2.39
C LEU A 302 -10.91 -29.76 -1.77
N MET A 303 -9.85 -29.61 -2.57
CA MET A 303 -8.46 -29.64 -2.10
C MET A 303 -7.99 -28.34 -1.40
N MET A 304 -8.80 -27.27 -1.47
CA MET A 304 -8.61 -26.02 -0.72
C MET A 304 -9.49 -25.92 0.54
N ALA A 305 -10.37 -26.90 0.80
CA ALA A 305 -11.28 -26.87 1.94
C ALA A 305 -10.57 -27.08 3.29
N THR A 306 -9.43 -27.78 3.28
CA THR A 306 -8.63 -28.08 4.48
C THR A 306 -8.12 -26.81 5.17
N PRO A 307 -8.00 -26.80 6.51
CA PRO A 307 -7.52 -25.62 7.23
C PRO A 307 -6.08 -25.23 6.84
N GLN A 308 -5.24 -26.21 6.50
CA GLN A 308 -3.88 -26.01 5.98
C GLN A 308 -3.89 -25.36 4.59
N GLY A 309 -4.80 -25.81 3.69
CA GLY A 309 -4.96 -25.21 2.35
C GLY A 309 -5.45 -23.76 2.42
N LYS A 310 -6.43 -23.48 3.29
CA LYS A 310 -6.88 -22.11 3.61
C LYS A 310 -5.74 -21.23 4.15
N ALA A 311 -4.91 -21.77 5.05
CA ALA A 311 -3.76 -21.07 5.61
C ALA A 311 -2.69 -20.75 4.54
N LEU A 312 -2.37 -21.70 3.65
CA LEU A 312 -1.42 -21.48 2.56
C LEU A 312 -1.88 -20.36 1.61
N LYS A 313 -3.16 -20.42 1.20
CA LYS A 313 -3.77 -19.41 0.33
C LYS A 313 -3.80 -18.02 0.97
N ALA A 314 -3.87 -17.92 2.30
CA ALA A 314 -3.83 -16.65 3.03
C ALA A 314 -2.42 -16.02 3.16
N LEU A 315 -1.34 -16.80 2.94
CA LEU A 315 0.04 -16.30 2.95
C LEU A 315 0.46 -15.70 1.60
N LEU A 316 0.00 -16.28 0.48
CA LEU A 316 0.36 -15.84 -0.88
C LEU A 316 0.11 -14.32 -1.13
N PRO A 317 -1.08 -13.75 -0.85
CA PRO A 317 -1.32 -12.31 -1.02
C PRO A 317 -0.38 -11.43 -0.20
N LYS A 318 0.05 -11.87 0.99
CA LYS A 318 0.98 -11.12 1.85
C LYS A 318 2.39 -11.09 1.25
N ILE A 319 2.81 -12.20 0.65
CA ILE A 319 4.10 -12.30 -0.05
C ILE A 319 4.09 -11.45 -1.32
N TYR A 320 3.03 -11.54 -2.14
CA TYR A 320 2.90 -10.70 -3.34
C TYR A 320 2.85 -9.20 -3.02
N ALA A 321 2.12 -8.80 -1.96
CA ALA A 321 2.05 -7.40 -1.53
C ALA A 321 3.42 -6.85 -1.04
N LEU A 322 4.30 -7.69 -0.50
CA LEU A 322 5.69 -7.30 -0.24
C LEU A 322 6.56 -7.37 -1.51
N HIS A 323 6.30 -8.32 -2.41
CA HIS A 323 7.06 -8.49 -3.65
C HIS A 323 6.98 -7.28 -4.57
N THR A 324 5.80 -6.67 -4.69
CA THR A 324 5.61 -5.43 -5.46
C THR A 324 6.12 -4.19 -4.73
N LYS A 325 6.14 -4.20 -3.38
CA LYS A 325 6.53 -3.06 -2.55
C LYS A 325 8.04 -2.93 -2.25
N ILE A 326 8.79 -4.02 -2.22
CA ILE A 326 10.24 -3.94 -1.98
C ILE A 326 11.00 -3.25 -3.13
N PRO A 327 10.74 -3.52 -4.44
CA PRO A 327 11.40 -2.81 -5.54
C PRO A 327 11.24 -1.30 -5.48
N THR A 328 10.06 -0.84 -5.05
CA THR A 328 9.66 0.57 -4.96
C THR A 328 10.35 1.26 -3.77
N ASP A 329 10.26 0.69 -2.56
CA ASP A 329 10.97 1.23 -1.39
C ASP A 329 12.51 1.21 -1.57
N ILE A 330 13.07 0.28 -2.37
CA ILE A 330 14.49 0.25 -2.75
C ILE A 330 14.92 1.50 -3.54
N ASN A 331 14.08 2.08 -4.39
CA ASN A 331 14.45 3.24 -5.20
C ASN A 331 14.69 4.47 -4.32
N PHE A 332 13.84 4.71 -3.33
CA PHE A 332 14.10 5.73 -2.31
C PHE A 332 15.33 5.40 -1.46
N ALA A 333 15.51 4.13 -1.05
CA ALA A 333 16.68 3.70 -0.27
C ALA A 333 18.02 3.91 -1.01
N LYS A 334 18.04 3.86 -2.34
CA LYS A 334 19.20 4.21 -3.20
C LYS A 334 19.48 5.72 -3.26
N ARG A 335 18.43 6.55 -3.19
CA ARG A 335 18.50 8.03 -3.25
C ARG A 335 18.82 8.65 -1.89
N GLU A 336 18.47 7.98 -0.79
CA GLU A 336 18.67 8.44 0.59
C GLU A 336 20.15 8.53 1.00
N VAL A 337 20.55 9.68 1.56
CA VAL A 337 21.78 9.83 2.36
C VAL A 337 21.56 9.14 3.70
N ALA A 338 22.29 8.04 3.95
CA ALA A 338 22.10 7.23 5.14
C ALA A 338 23.43 6.78 5.76
N ILE A 339 23.43 6.64 7.07
CA ILE A 339 24.47 5.92 7.81
C ILE A 339 24.04 4.45 7.90
N GLY A 340 24.86 3.53 7.37
CA GLY A 340 24.50 2.11 7.31
C GLY A 340 25.67 1.21 6.96
N LYS A 341 25.45 -0.10 7.05
CA LYS A 341 26.45 -1.14 6.73
C LYS A 341 26.41 -1.53 5.24
N LEU A 342 25.24 -1.95 4.75
CA LEU A 342 25.01 -2.35 3.36
C LEU A 342 24.92 -1.15 2.42
N SER A 343 25.58 -1.23 1.25
CA SER A 343 25.49 -0.23 0.20
C SER A 343 24.20 -0.35 -0.62
N ALA A 344 23.88 0.70 -1.37
CA ALA A 344 22.74 0.72 -2.29
C ALA A 344 22.83 -0.35 -3.40
N LYS A 345 24.05 -0.77 -3.76
CA LYS A 345 24.27 -1.90 -4.69
C LYS A 345 23.94 -3.22 -4.00
N ASP A 346 24.45 -3.45 -2.79
CA ASP A 346 24.24 -4.70 -2.04
C ASP A 346 22.76 -4.95 -1.77
N ILE A 347 21.98 -3.92 -1.42
CA ILE A 347 20.52 -4.02 -1.25
C ILE A 347 19.81 -4.45 -2.56
N THR A 348 20.29 -3.97 -3.71
CA THR A 348 19.72 -4.33 -5.02
C THR A 348 20.10 -5.76 -5.42
N GLU A 349 21.33 -6.18 -5.13
CA GLU A 349 21.84 -7.53 -5.41
C GLU A 349 21.16 -8.57 -4.50
N LEU A 350 21.02 -8.26 -3.21
CA LEU A 350 20.22 -9.02 -2.24
C LEU A 350 18.79 -9.22 -2.75
N TRP A 351 18.16 -8.15 -3.24
CA TRP A 351 16.83 -8.25 -3.84
C TRP A 351 16.79 -9.12 -5.10
N LYS A 352 17.80 -9.06 -5.99
CA LYS A 352 17.87 -9.97 -7.16
C LYS A 352 17.91 -11.44 -6.69
N LYS A 353 18.72 -11.78 -5.68
CA LYS A 353 18.76 -13.14 -5.11
C LYS A 353 17.42 -13.56 -4.50
N MET A 354 16.82 -12.72 -3.65
CA MET A 354 15.53 -13.01 -3.01
C MET A 354 14.36 -13.19 -4.00
N ARG A 355 14.35 -12.46 -5.13
CA ARG A 355 13.34 -12.64 -6.18
C ARG A 355 13.48 -14.00 -6.88
N VAL A 356 14.70 -14.43 -7.18
CA VAL A 356 14.96 -15.75 -7.81
C VAL A 356 14.51 -16.88 -6.89
N THR A 357 14.69 -16.75 -5.57
CA THR A 357 14.20 -17.72 -4.59
C THR A 357 12.67 -17.83 -4.54
N LEU A 358 11.93 -16.75 -4.82
CA LEU A 358 10.47 -16.76 -4.75
C LEU A 358 9.85 -17.72 -5.76
N ILE A 359 10.36 -17.73 -7.01
CA ILE A 359 9.76 -18.45 -8.14
C ILE A 359 9.50 -19.94 -7.81
N PRO A 360 10.50 -20.73 -7.36
CA PRO A 360 10.25 -22.13 -7.01
C PRO A 360 9.43 -22.30 -5.72
N VAL A 361 9.58 -21.42 -4.73
CA VAL A 361 8.83 -21.46 -3.46
C VAL A 361 7.33 -21.21 -3.65
N VAL A 362 6.97 -20.28 -4.54
CA VAL A 362 5.59 -20.06 -4.99
C VAL A 362 5.15 -21.16 -5.96
N GLY A 363 6.04 -21.66 -6.81
CA GLY A 363 5.79 -22.81 -7.68
C GLY A 363 5.26 -24.03 -6.91
N LEU A 364 5.80 -24.29 -5.71
CA LEU A 364 5.31 -25.38 -4.84
C LEU A 364 3.86 -25.20 -4.38
N SER A 365 3.31 -23.97 -4.36
CA SER A 365 1.89 -23.76 -4.05
C SER A 365 0.93 -24.20 -5.17
N SER A 366 1.42 -24.30 -6.41
CA SER A 366 0.62 -24.82 -7.55
C SER A 366 0.26 -26.30 -7.39
N VAL A 367 0.90 -27.02 -6.46
CA VAL A 367 0.52 -28.38 -6.07
C VAL A 367 -0.97 -28.47 -5.69
N ILE A 368 -1.50 -27.45 -4.99
CA ILE A 368 -2.93 -27.41 -4.63
C ILE A 368 -3.79 -27.34 -5.90
N ASP A 369 -3.43 -26.50 -6.88
CA ASP A 369 -4.20 -26.35 -8.12
C ASP A 369 -4.09 -27.60 -9.02
N ILE A 370 -2.94 -28.28 -9.04
CA ILE A 370 -2.74 -29.55 -9.75
C ILE A 370 -3.61 -30.65 -9.14
N LEU A 371 -3.61 -30.77 -7.80
CA LEU A 371 -4.43 -31.74 -7.08
C LEU A 371 -5.93 -31.42 -7.19
N GLN A 372 -6.31 -30.13 -7.17
CA GLN A 372 -7.69 -29.69 -7.36
C GLN A 372 -8.20 -30.05 -8.76
N ARG A 373 -7.43 -29.78 -9.82
CA ARG A 373 -7.78 -30.19 -11.19
C ARG A 373 -7.87 -31.70 -11.34
N ARG A 374 -7.01 -32.46 -10.65
CA ARG A 374 -7.09 -33.93 -10.61
C ARG A 374 -8.39 -34.39 -9.96
N ALA A 375 -8.75 -33.82 -8.82
CA ALA A 375 -9.97 -34.12 -8.09
C ALA A 375 -11.23 -33.81 -8.92
N GLU A 376 -11.25 -32.66 -9.61
CA GLU A 376 -12.30 -32.27 -10.57
C GLU A 376 -12.40 -33.28 -11.73
N SER A 377 -11.27 -33.60 -12.38
CA SER A 377 -11.25 -34.55 -13.51
C SER A 377 -11.63 -36.00 -13.17
N ALA A 378 -11.69 -36.32 -11.86
CA ALA A 378 -11.94 -37.66 -11.35
C ALA A 378 -13.25 -37.75 -10.52
N GLY A 379 -14.11 -36.73 -10.56
CA GLY A 379 -15.40 -36.75 -9.88
C GLY A 379 -15.32 -36.79 -8.34
N TRP A 380 -14.19 -36.39 -7.73
CA TRP A 380 -14.01 -36.51 -6.27
C TRP A 380 -14.94 -35.61 -5.45
N SER A 381 -15.64 -34.67 -6.09
CA SER A 381 -16.68 -33.82 -5.50
C SER A 381 -18.09 -34.38 -5.63
N GLU A 382 -18.30 -35.49 -6.34
CA GLU A 382 -19.63 -36.09 -6.49
C GLU A 382 -20.12 -36.70 -5.18
N GLU A 383 -21.35 -36.37 -4.80
CA GLU A 383 -21.97 -36.83 -3.54
C GLU A 383 -22.52 -38.26 -3.66
N HIS A 384 -22.90 -38.71 -4.87
CA HIS A 384 -23.53 -40.02 -5.12
C HIS A 384 -22.87 -40.73 -6.32
N PRO A 385 -21.59 -41.14 -6.22
CA PRO A 385 -20.93 -41.93 -7.28
C PRO A 385 -21.47 -43.36 -7.34
N ASP A 386 -21.55 -43.95 -8.54
CA ASP A 386 -21.85 -45.38 -8.72
C ASP A 386 -20.85 -46.27 -7.98
N GLU A 387 -21.20 -47.52 -7.63
CA GLU A 387 -20.30 -48.44 -6.90
C GLU A 387 -18.92 -48.63 -7.58
N VAL A 388 -18.91 -48.73 -8.92
CA VAL A 388 -17.68 -48.83 -9.72
C VAL A 388 -16.84 -47.56 -9.63
N ASN A 389 -17.49 -46.39 -9.63
CA ASN A 389 -16.85 -45.08 -9.48
C ASN A 389 -16.37 -44.85 -8.04
N LEU A 390 -17.07 -45.37 -7.03
CA LEU A 390 -16.68 -45.35 -5.62
C LEU A 390 -15.41 -46.18 -5.37
N GLU A 391 -15.32 -47.38 -5.95
CA GLU A 391 -14.09 -48.18 -5.90
C GLU A 391 -12.93 -47.49 -6.61
N ALA A 392 -13.15 -46.96 -7.81
CA ALA A 392 -12.13 -46.23 -8.55
C ALA A 392 -11.62 -45.01 -7.76
N ARG A 393 -12.53 -44.23 -7.15
CA ARG A 393 -12.24 -43.09 -6.27
C ARG A 393 -11.42 -43.51 -5.04
N ARG A 394 -11.81 -44.60 -4.35
CA ARG A 394 -11.04 -45.13 -3.20
C ARG A 394 -9.62 -45.51 -3.59
N ARG A 395 -9.44 -46.27 -4.69
CA ARG A 395 -8.10 -46.64 -5.21
C ARG A 395 -7.27 -45.42 -5.60
N GLN A 396 -7.89 -44.37 -6.14
CA GLN A 396 -7.18 -43.12 -6.48
C GLN A 396 -6.76 -42.31 -5.24
N ILE A 397 -7.56 -42.33 -4.17
CA ILE A 397 -7.25 -41.66 -2.89
C ILE A 397 -6.16 -42.41 -2.15
N GLU A 398 -6.18 -43.75 -2.10
CA GLU A 398 -5.09 -44.54 -1.50
C GLU A 398 -3.76 -44.30 -2.23
N ASN A 399 -3.77 -44.28 -3.57
CA ASN A 399 -2.61 -43.92 -4.37
C ASN A 399 -2.15 -42.45 -4.16
N LEU A 400 -3.04 -41.55 -3.70
CA LEU A 400 -2.65 -40.20 -3.26
C LEU A 400 -2.00 -40.27 -1.87
N HIS A 401 -2.59 -40.97 -0.90
CA HIS A 401 -2.06 -41.13 0.46
C HIS A 401 -0.65 -41.72 0.45
N GLN A 402 -0.43 -42.79 -0.30
CA GLN A 402 0.90 -43.41 -0.46
C GLN A 402 1.92 -42.44 -1.07
N LEU A 403 1.51 -41.67 -2.09
CA LEU A 403 2.35 -40.67 -2.73
C LEU A 403 2.65 -39.48 -1.80
N MET A 404 1.69 -39.05 -0.97
CA MET A 404 1.89 -38.01 0.05
C MET A 404 2.87 -38.49 1.13
N LYS A 405 2.69 -39.70 1.68
CA LYS A 405 3.61 -40.31 2.67
C LYS A 405 5.06 -40.37 2.16
N ASN A 406 5.24 -40.77 0.89
CA ASN A 406 6.57 -40.82 0.26
C ASN A 406 7.20 -39.43 0.05
N LEU A 407 6.40 -38.39 -0.16
CA LEU A 407 6.88 -37.02 -0.40
C LEU A 407 7.00 -36.16 0.86
N HIS A 408 6.18 -36.40 1.90
CA HIS A 408 6.11 -35.58 3.10
C HIS A 408 7.47 -35.43 3.78
N LYS A 409 8.15 -36.54 4.06
CA LYS A 409 9.45 -36.53 4.75
C LYS A 409 10.53 -35.78 3.94
N PRO A 410 10.76 -36.05 2.64
CA PRO A 410 11.63 -35.23 1.79
C PRO A 410 11.26 -33.74 1.78
N VAL A 411 9.97 -33.40 1.64
CA VAL A 411 9.50 -32.00 1.58
C VAL A 411 9.72 -31.29 2.92
N GLN A 412 9.39 -31.93 4.04
CA GLN A 412 9.54 -31.38 5.39
C GLN A 412 11.02 -31.15 5.72
N THR A 413 11.89 -32.13 5.46
CA THR A 413 13.34 -32.02 5.67
C THR A 413 13.94 -30.88 4.84
N MET A 414 13.66 -30.86 3.54
CA MET A 414 14.22 -29.86 2.63
C MET A 414 13.66 -28.44 2.90
N SER A 415 12.37 -28.33 3.23
CA SER A 415 11.75 -27.06 3.66
C SER A 415 12.39 -26.53 4.94
N GLY A 416 12.66 -27.42 5.91
CA GLY A 416 13.38 -27.09 7.14
C GLY A 416 14.81 -26.57 6.85
N HIS A 417 15.55 -27.23 5.96
CA HIS A 417 16.88 -26.78 5.55
C HIS A 417 16.84 -25.41 4.83
N ILE A 418 15.90 -25.18 3.91
CA ILE A 418 15.73 -23.88 3.23
C ILE A 418 15.38 -22.78 4.25
N ASN A 419 14.53 -23.07 5.24
CA ASN A 419 14.18 -22.14 6.30
C ASN A 419 15.40 -21.81 7.20
N LEU A 420 16.23 -22.79 7.52
CA LEU A 420 17.53 -22.56 8.20
C LEU A 420 18.47 -21.69 7.34
N ALA A 421 18.50 -21.87 6.02
CA ALA A 421 19.28 -21.02 5.12
C ALA A 421 18.77 -19.56 5.09
N PHE A 422 17.45 -19.34 5.13
CA PHE A 422 16.88 -18.00 5.30
C PHE A 422 17.25 -17.39 6.66
N GLN A 423 17.17 -18.17 7.74
CA GLN A 423 17.59 -17.72 9.07
C GLN A 423 19.09 -17.39 9.11
N HIS A 424 19.94 -18.16 8.44
CA HIS A 424 21.36 -17.85 8.29
C HIS A 424 21.55 -16.52 7.56
N ALA A 425 20.92 -16.32 6.40
CA ALA A 425 21.02 -15.06 5.68
C ALA A 425 20.52 -13.86 6.51
N LEU A 426 19.44 -14.03 7.29
CA LEU A 426 18.89 -13.00 8.18
C LEU A 426 19.85 -12.62 9.32
N VAL A 427 20.48 -13.61 9.97
CA VAL A 427 21.43 -13.40 11.08
C VAL A 427 22.77 -12.87 10.55
N THR A 428 23.30 -13.48 9.48
CA THR A 428 24.57 -13.10 8.85
C THR A 428 24.53 -11.68 8.29
N LEU A 429 23.40 -11.20 7.77
CA LEU A 429 23.21 -9.81 7.33
C LEU A 429 22.73 -8.85 8.43
N GLU A 430 22.63 -9.30 9.69
CA GLU A 430 22.11 -8.55 10.85
C GLU A 430 20.67 -7.99 10.67
N LEU A 431 19.87 -8.62 9.80
CA LEU A 431 18.47 -8.24 9.55
C LEU A 431 17.55 -8.61 10.72
N THR A 432 17.91 -9.66 11.46
CA THR A 432 17.30 -10.06 12.72
C THR A 432 18.36 -10.09 13.83
N LYS A 433 17.93 -9.93 15.09
CA LYS A 433 18.84 -10.13 16.23
C LYS A 433 19.14 -11.62 16.34
N ALA A 434 20.43 -11.96 16.48
CA ALA A 434 20.85 -13.32 16.80
C ALA A 434 20.12 -13.83 18.07
N PRO A 435 19.76 -15.12 18.16
CA PRO A 435 19.08 -15.69 19.31
C PRO A 435 19.88 -15.45 20.59
N LYS A 436 19.22 -14.97 21.66
CA LYS A 436 19.87 -14.54 22.90
C LYS A 436 20.57 -15.65 23.68
N LYS A 437 20.22 -16.92 23.43
CA LYS A 437 21.03 -18.06 23.84
C LYS A 437 21.99 -18.39 22.71
N LYS A 438 23.29 -18.18 22.95
CA LYS A 438 24.26 -19.15 22.45
C LYS A 438 23.96 -20.47 23.18
N PRO A 439 23.56 -21.56 22.50
CA PRO A 439 23.77 -22.89 23.08
C PRO A 439 25.29 -23.11 23.17
N ASP A 440 25.74 -23.86 24.18
CA ASP A 440 27.17 -24.14 24.35
C ASP A 440 27.73 -24.82 23.10
N GLU A 441 28.83 -24.28 22.57
CA GLU A 441 29.44 -24.70 21.30
C GLU A 441 30.06 -26.13 21.40
N GLU A 442 30.09 -26.73 22.60
CA GLU A 442 30.62 -28.09 22.86
C GLU A 442 29.55 -29.20 22.98
N ASN A 443 28.25 -28.88 23.05
CA ASN A 443 27.22 -29.87 23.46
C ASN A 443 26.15 -30.19 22.39
N ARG A 444 26.47 -29.98 21.10
CA ARG A 444 25.76 -30.55 19.94
C ARG A 444 26.75 -30.94 18.87
N GLY A 445 26.81 -32.25 18.55
CA GLY A 445 27.62 -32.74 17.44
C GLY A 445 27.16 -32.20 16.08
N GLU A 446 28.14 -31.89 15.24
CA GLU A 446 28.13 -31.85 13.77
C GLU A 446 27.16 -30.91 13.01
N ASP A 447 26.08 -30.40 13.60
CA ASP A 447 25.11 -29.54 12.90
C ASP A 447 25.43 -28.03 13.04
N PRO A 448 25.95 -27.34 12.00
CA PRO A 448 26.28 -25.92 12.10
C PRO A 448 25.04 -25.05 12.26
N VAL A 449 25.10 -24.16 13.24
CA VAL A 449 24.03 -23.22 13.59
C VAL A 449 23.98 -22.05 12.58
N PRO A 450 22.80 -21.54 12.19
CA PRO A 450 22.66 -20.31 11.41
C PRO A 450 23.51 -19.15 11.96
N GLY A 451 24.36 -18.56 11.12
CA GLY A 451 25.32 -17.51 11.46
C GLY A 451 26.77 -18.00 11.65
N SER A 452 27.01 -19.30 11.75
CA SER A 452 28.36 -19.90 11.79
C SER A 452 29.05 -19.92 10.42
N SER A 453 30.38 -19.94 10.37
CA SER A 453 31.16 -19.90 9.12
C SER A 453 31.07 -21.19 8.29
N GLY A 454 30.90 -22.35 8.92
CA GLY A 454 30.77 -23.65 8.22
C GLY A 454 29.36 -23.94 7.67
N PHE A 455 28.38 -23.07 7.92
CA PHE A 455 26.99 -23.33 7.54
C PHE A 455 26.78 -23.49 6.03
N ALA A 456 27.44 -22.65 5.20
CA ALA A 456 27.26 -22.68 3.76
C ALA A 456 27.73 -24.01 3.12
N GLU A 457 28.84 -24.57 3.62
CA GLU A 457 29.41 -25.83 3.13
C GLU A 457 28.54 -27.03 3.54
N ALA A 458 28.09 -27.08 4.80
CA ALA A 458 27.16 -28.11 5.25
C ALA A 458 25.78 -28.02 4.58
N TYR A 459 25.27 -26.80 4.33
CA TYR A 459 24.02 -26.62 3.59
C TYR A 459 24.15 -27.08 2.13
N ARG A 460 25.31 -26.82 1.50
CA ARG A 460 25.63 -27.35 0.17
C ARG A 460 25.70 -28.89 0.16
N HIS A 461 26.35 -29.50 1.15
CA HIS A 461 26.42 -30.97 1.25
C HIS A 461 25.01 -31.58 1.35
N ARG A 462 24.16 -31.05 2.25
CA ARG A 462 22.76 -31.48 2.40
C ARG A 462 21.93 -31.30 1.10
N LEU A 463 22.19 -30.24 0.34
CA LEU A 463 21.54 -29.99 -0.96
C LEU A 463 21.97 -31.01 -2.03
N ASP A 464 23.28 -31.30 -2.09
CA ASP A 464 23.85 -32.27 -3.01
C ASP A 464 23.40 -33.71 -2.64
N ASP A 465 23.26 -34.02 -1.35
CA ASP A 465 22.73 -35.31 -0.89
C ASP A 465 21.24 -35.47 -1.19
N PHE A 466 20.43 -34.43 -1.01
CA PHE A 466 19.03 -34.42 -1.44
C PHE A 466 18.93 -34.72 -2.95
N PHE A 467 19.78 -34.07 -3.77
CA PHE A 467 19.81 -34.29 -5.21
C PHE A 467 20.28 -35.70 -5.61
N LYS A 468 21.27 -36.28 -4.90
CA LYS A 468 21.67 -37.68 -5.08
C LYS A 468 20.53 -38.65 -4.68
N GLY A 469 19.85 -38.35 -3.58
CA GLY A 469 18.72 -39.13 -3.03
C GLY A 469 17.61 -39.37 -4.04
N LYS A 470 17.36 -38.40 -4.94
CA LYS A 470 16.45 -38.54 -6.09
C LYS A 470 16.68 -39.83 -6.90
N LYS A 471 17.94 -40.25 -7.12
CA LYS A 471 18.25 -41.50 -7.85
C LYS A 471 17.80 -42.74 -7.08
N HIS A 472 17.89 -42.71 -5.75
CA HIS A 472 17.43 -43.79 -4.87
C HIS A 472 15.90 -43.89 -4.90
N THR A 473 15.21 -42.78 -4.64
CA THR A 473 13.74 -42.72 -4.66
C THR A 473 13.15 -43.10 -6.01
N LEU A 474 13.82 -42.77 -7.12
CA LEU A 474 13.42 -43.25 -8.45
C LEU A 474 13.55 -44.76 -8.61
N ARG A 475 14.65 -45.37 -8.15
CA ARG A 475 14.83 -46.84 -8.19
C ARG A 475 13.80 -47.54 -7.31
N GLU A 476 13.54 -47.04 -6.11
CA GLU A 476 12.50 -47.56 -5.21
C GLU A 476 11.10 -47.46 -5.83
N TRP A 477 10.76 -46.32 -6.44
CA TRP A 477 9.47 -46.13 -7.10
C TRP A 477 9.29 -47.10 -8.28
N CYS A 478 10.32 -47.27 -9.12
CA CYS A 478 10.27 -48.21 -10.24
C CYS A 478 10.16 -49.67 -9.78
N ALA A 479 10.88 -50.06 -8.72
CA ALA A 479 10.76 -51.39 -8.11
C ALA A 479 9.35 -51.64 -7.52
N GLN A 480 8.70 -50.60 -6.97
CA GLN A 480 7.31 -50.68 -6.48
C GLN A 480 6.26 -50.82 -7.60
N HIS A 481 6.63 -50.52 -8.86
CA HIS A 481 5.74 -50.57 -10.03
C HIS A 481 6.22 -51.61 -11.06
N GLU A 482 7.06 -52.58 -10.64
CA GLU A 482 7.55 -53.69 -11.48
C GLU A 482 8.26 -53.24 -12.78
N MET A 483 8.94 -52.08 -12.74
CA MET A 483 9.69 -51.53 -13.88
C MET A 483 11.19 -51.79 -13.75
N ASP A 484 11.74 -52.67 -14.59
CA ASP A 484 13.18 -52.91 -14.69
C ASP A 484 13.91 -51.73 -15.37
N LEU A 485 14.90 -51.16 -14.69
CA LEU A 485 15.77 -50.12 -15.24
C LEU A 485 17.11 -50.71 -15.70
N PRO A 486 17.57 -50.40 -16.93
CA PRO A 486 18.94 -50.68 -17.34
C PRO A 486 19.95 -50.06 -16.38
N ALA A 487 21.09 -50.74 -16.14
CA ALA A 487 22.14 -50.26 -15.24
C ALA A 487 22.61 -48.84 -15.61
N ASP A 488 22.78 -48.57 -16.90
CA ASP A 488 23.31 -47.31 -17.46
C ASP A 488 22.23 -46.22 -17.67
N PHE A 489 21.00 -46.44 -17.19
CA PHE A 489 19.87 -45.52 -17.38
C PHE A 489 20.12 -44.11 -16.83
N PHE A 490 20.92 -44.01 -15.75
CA PHE A 490 21.25 -42.73 -15.12
C PHE A 490 22.57 -42.11 -15.61
N GLU A 491 23.23 -42.73 -16.59
CA GLU A 491 24.57 -42.36 -17.07
C GLU A 491 24.63 -42.03 -18.57
N SER A 492 23.61 -42.43 -19.35
CA SER A 492 23.63 -42.38 -20.80
C SER A 492 22.78 -41.25 -21.45
N THR A 493 23.23 -40.80 -22.61
CA THR A 493 22.74 -39.59 -23.29
C THR A 493 21.55 -39.88 -24.23
N PHE A 494 20.33 -39.50 -23.85
CA PHE A 494 19.19 -39.26 -24.76
C PHE A 494 18.80 -40.38 -25.77
N ILE A 495 19.19 -41.63 -25.55
CA ILE A 495 18.66 -42.76 -26.33
C ILE A 495 17.20 -42.96 -25.89
N ARG A 496 16.25 -42.82 -26.83
CA ARG A 496 14.87 -43.26 -26.59
C ARG A 496 14.91 -44.76 -26.30
N PRO A 497 14.42 -45.25 -25.14
CA PRO A 497 14.21 -46.68 -24.96
C PRO A 497 13.33 -47.20 -26.09
N GLY A 498 13.59 -48.43 -26.57
CA GLY A 498 12.68 -49.09 -27.49
C GLY A 498 11.27 -49.13 -26.90
N GLN A 499 10.23 -49.12 -27.76
CA GLN A 499 8.84 -49.09 -27.30
C GLN A 499 8.56 -50.25 -26.34
N VAL A 500 8.47 -49.92 -25.04
CA VAL A 500 7.99 -50.85 -24.02
C VAL A 500 6.53 -51.14 -24.34
N SER A 501 6.24 -52.41 -24.66
CA SER A 501 4.87 -52.87 -24.90
C SER A 501 4.11 -52.88 -23.59
N VAL A 502 3.38 -51.80 -23.29
CA VAL A 502 2.58 -51.68 -22.06
C VAL A 502 1.15 -52.14 -22.35
N ALA A 503 0.72 -53.21 -21.68
CA ALA A 503 -0.58 -53.84 -21.90
C ALA A 503 -1.81 -52.97 -21.52
N ASN A 504 -1.61 -51.84 -20.82
CA ASN A 504 -2.68 -50.98 -20.37
C ASN A 504 -2.29 -49.49 -20.42
N GLU A 505 -2.71 -48.80 -21.48
CA GLU A 505 -2.30 -47.41 -21.77
C GLU A 505 -2.76 -46.40 -20.71
N HIS A 506 -3.93 -46.63 -20.11
CA HIS A 506 -4.49 -45.77 -19.05
C HIS A 506 -3.72 -45.89 -17.72
N ALA A 507 -3.18 -47.07 -17.40
CA ALA A 507 -2.31 -47.26 -16.23
C ALA A 507 -0.98 -46.52 -16.42
N ARG A 508 -0.36 -46.69 -17.60
CA ARG A 508 0.87 -45.98 -17.99
C ARG A 508 0.74 -44.47 -17.80
N GLU A 509 -0.36 -43.88 -18.27
CA GLU A 509 -0.56 -42.44 -18.16
C GLU A 509 -0.77 -41.98 -16.71
N LYS A 510 -1.52 -42.76 -15.91
CA LYS A 510 -1.72 -42.48 -14.48
C LYS A 510 -0.39 -42.46 -13.72
N ASP A 511 0.43 -43.48 -13.90
CA ASP A 511 1.68 -43.64 -13.15
C ASP A 511 2.73 -42.62 -13.63
N GLN A 512 2.77 -42.34 -14.94
CA GLN A 512 3.56 -41.26 -15.52
C GLN A 512 3.19 -39.88 -14.95
N ARG A 513 1.90 -39.57 -14.79
CA ARG A 513 1.42 -38.33 -14.16
C ARG A 513 1.83 -38.25 -12.67
N GLN A 514 1.78 -39.38 -11.94
CA GLN A 514 2.22 -39.44 -10.54
C GLN A 514 3.74 -39.23 -10.40
N LEU A 515 4.52 -39.88 -11.26
CA LEU A 515 5.97 -39.71 -11.33
C LEU A 515 6.36 -38.27 -11.67
N PHE A 516 5.73 -37.65 -12.68
CA PHE A 516 5.99 -36.25 -13.03
C PHE A 516 5.62 -35.28 -11.90
N PHE A 517 4.54 -35.54 -11.16
CA PHE A 517 4.16 -34.72 -10.00
C PHE A 517 5.19 -34.81 -8.86
N ALA A 518 5.67 -36.02 -8.53
CA ALA A 518 6.74 -36.21 -7.55
C ALA A 518 8.05 -35.54 -7.99
N LEU A 519 8.45 -35.74 -9.26
CA LEU A 519 9.63 -35.13 -9.86
C LEU A 519 9.54 -33.59 -9.93
N TYR A 520 8.34 -33.04 -10.10
CA TYR A 520 8.08 -31.60 -10.11
C TYR A 520 8.30 -30.98 -8.72
N ILE A 521 7.74 -31.58 -7.68
CA ILE A 521 7.94 -31.13 -6.28
C ILE A 521 9.42 -31.21 -5.89
N ASP A 522 10.06 -32.34 -6.17
CA ASP A 522 11.50 -32.55 -5.92
C ASP A 522 12.37 -31.53 -6.70
N HIS A 523 12.08 -31.29 -7.98
CA HIS A 523 12.81 -30.29 -8.77
C HIS A 523 12.63 -28.88 -8.21
N LEU A 524 11.40 -28.49 -7.84
CA LEU A 524 11.14 -27.17 -7.26
C LEU A 524 11.83 -26.98 -5.91
N LEU A 525 11.82 -28.00 -5.04
CA LEU A 525 12.55 -27.97 -3.76
C LEU A 525 14.06 -27.84 -3.98
N HIS A 526 14.63 -28.62 -4.90
CA HIS A 526 16.05 -28.52 -5.24
C HIS A 526 16.39 -27.13 -5.81
N ARG A 527 15.54 -26.57 -6.69
CA ARG A 527 15.72 -25.20 -7.23
C ARG A 527 15.58 -24.12 -6.16
N ALA A 528 14.62 -24.24 -5.24
CA ALA A 528 14.49 -23.34 -4.10
C ALA A 528 15.72 -23.41 -3.20
N GLY A 529 16.25 -24.63 -2.97
CA GLY A 529 17.49 -24.87 -2.25
C GLY A 529 18.70 -24.23 -2.92
N GLN A 530 18.87 -24.38 -4.23
CA GLN A 530 19.96 -23.73 -5.00
C GLN A 530 19.88 -22.21 -4.88
N ALA A 531 18.69 -21.62 -5.06
CA ALA A 531 18.50 -20.18 -4.92
C ALA A 531 18.72 -19.68 -3.48
N ALA A 532 18.40 -20.49 -2.47
CA ALA A 532 18.72 -20.21 -1.07
C ALA A 532 20.23 -20.34 -0.77
N LEU A 533 20.94 -21.29 -1.39
CA LEU A 533 22.40 -21.40 -1.29
C LEU A 533 23.09 -20.15 -1.88
N GLU A 534 22.64 -19.66 -3.03
CA GLU A 534 23.16 -18.40 -3.59
C GLU A 534 22.95 -17.19 -2.68
N LEU A 535 21.82 -17.15 -1.95
CA LEU A 535 21.52 -16.10 -0.97
C LEU A 535 22.44 -16.21 0.26
N VAL A 536 22.70 -17.43 0.75
CA VAL A 536 23.64 -17.71 1.85
C VAL A 536 25.07 -17.33 1.46
N LEU A 537 25.55 -17.79 0.29
CA LEU A 537 26.87 -17.46 -0.23
C LEU A 537 27.06 -15.94 -0.44
N PHE A 538 26.01 -15.23 -0.87
CA PHE A 538 26.03 -13.77 -0.93
C PHE A 538 26.16 -13.14 0.48
N ALA A 539 25.40 -13.62 1.47
CA ALA A 539 25.46 -13.13 2.83
C ALA A 539 26.86 -13.34 3.46
N ASP A 540 27.42 -14.55 3.34
CA ASP A 540 28.74 -14.86 3.87
C ASP A 540 29.85 -14.10 3.15
N LYS A 541 29.76 -13.94 1.83
CA LYS A 541 30.69 -13.08 1.08
C LYS A 541 30.68 -11.64 1.60
N LYS A 542 29.52 -11.04 1.87
CA LYS A 542 29.45 -9.66 2.42
C LYS A 542 29.95 -9.55 3.87
N LYS A 543 29.89 -10.64 4.64
CA LYS A 543 30.51 -10.75 5.98
C LYS A 543 32.04 -10.85 5.86
N GLN A 544 32.56 -11.66 4.94
CA GLN A 544 34.00 -11.80 4.64
C GLN A 544 34.62 -10.53 4.03
N ASP A 545 33.93 -9.86 3.10
CA ASP A 545 34.29 -8.56 2.51
C ASP A 545 34.38 -7.42 3.57
N GLY A 546 34.02 -7.70 4.82
CA GLY A 546 34.01 -6.72 5.91
C GLY A 546 32.95 -5.62 5.75
N ALA A 547 31.99 -5.77 4.83
CA ALA A 547 30.96 -4.76 4.57
C ALA A 547 30.08 -4.50 5.81
N LEU A 548 29.89 -5.52 6.64
CA LEU A 548 29.11 -5.45 7.88
C LEU A 548 29.91 -4.96 9.11
N SER A 549 31.25 -4.86 9.00
CA SER A 549 32.12 -4.54 10.15
C SER A 549 32.06 -3.06 10.59
N LYS A 550 31.76 -2.13 9.67
CA LYS A 550 31.78 -0.69 9.93
C LYS A 550 30.54 -0.02 9.35
N THR A 551 29.88 0.82 10.15
CA THR A 551 28.87 1.76 9.65
C THR A 551 29.56 2.83 8.82
N ARG A 552 29.02 3.11 7.62
CA ARG A 552 29.57 4.09 6.68
C ARG A 552 28.50 5.13 6.34
N LEU A 553 28.92 6.37 6.09
CA LEU A 553 28.06 7.36 5.44
C LEU A 553 27.95 7.01 3.97
N ILE A 554 26.73 6.80 3.48
CA ILE A 554 26.47 6.37 2.10
C ILE A 554 25.65 7.46 1.41
N VAL A 555 26.33 8.21 0.55
CA VAL A 555 25.79 9.33 -0.24
C VAL A 555 25.38 8.81 -1.63
N PRO A 556 24.24 9.25 -2.21
CA PRO A 556 23.88 8.91 -3.58
C PRO A 556 24.88 9.50 -4.58
N GLY A 557 25.26 8.72 -5.60
CA GLY A 557 26.15 9.21 -6.65
C GLY A 557 25.49 10.29 -7.51
N ILE A 558 26.27 11.27 -7.98
CA ILE A 558 25.80 12.40 -8.81
C ILE A 558 25.00 11.93 -10.04
N LYS A 559 25.40 10.80 -10.66
CA LYS A 559 24.66 10.20 -11.79
C LYS A 559 23.25 9.74 -11.39
N THR A 560 23.07 9.24 -10.17
CA THR A 560 21.77 8.83 -9.61
C THR A 560 20.89 10.04 -9.32
N LEU A 561 21.47 11.12 -8.77
CA LEU A 561 20.78 12.40 -8.56
C LEU A 561 20.36 13.04 -9.90
N LYS A 562 21.22 13.01 -10.93
CA LYS A 562 20.87 13.49 -12.27
C LYS A 562 19.77 12.65 -12.92
N LYS A 563 19.80 11.31 -12.79
CA LYS A 563 18.69 10.46 -13.26
C LYS A 563 17.40 10.76 -12.50
N TRP A 564 17.46 10.99 -11.18
CA TRP A 564 16.30 11.38 -10.39
C TRP A 564 15.72 12.73 -10.84
N ALA A 565 16.54 13.76 -11.00
CA ALA A 565 16.07 15.07 -11.45
C ALA A 565 15.42 14.99 -12.84
N TYR A 566 15.98 14.18 -13.75
CA TYR A 566 15.38 13.93 -15.06
C TYR A 566 14.06 13.13 -14.96
N ALA A 567 13.99 12.11 -14.10
CA ALA A 567 12.78 11.31 -13.89
C ALA A 567 11.66 12.06 -13.14
N ALA A 568 12.00 13.02 -12.27
CA ALA A 568 11.03 13.88 -11.59
C ALA A 568 10.27 14.80 -12.57
N PHE A 569 10.84 15.11 -13.74
CA PHE A 569 10.20 15.88 -14.81
C PHE A 569 9.91 15.06 -16.08
N GLY A 570 10.27 13.77 -16.10
CA GLY A 570 10.20 12.87 -17.25
C GLY A 570 9.15 11.77 -17.08
N ARG A 571 8.76 11.14 -18.19
CA ARG A 571 7.81 10.01 -18.22
C ARG A 571 8.45 8.63 -18.04
N GLU A 572 9.73 8.55 -17.68
CA GLU A 572 10.46 7.27 -17.63
C GLU A 572 10.33 6.57 -16.26
N ASP A 573 9.78 5.36 -16.29
CA ASP A 573 9.63 4.42 -15.17
C ASP A 573 8.69 4.90 -14.03
N TYR A 574 7.37 5.03 -14.29
CA TYR A 574 6.38 5.12 -13.20
C TYR A 574 6.24 3.74 -12.53
N HIS A 575 7.01 3.51 -11.46
CA HIS A 575 6.77 2.40 -10.56
C HIS A 575 5.75 2.79 -9.46
N ASP A 576 5.05 1.80 -8.90
CA ASP A 576 3.97 1.90 -7.89
C ASP A 576 4.41 2.46 -6.50
N GLU A 577 5.10 3.60 -6.49
CA GLU A 577 5.75 4.18 -5.30
C GLU A 577 4.81 5.02 -4.43
N ASP A 578 3.71 5.54 -4.98
CA ASP A 578 2.84 6.50 -4.30
C ASP A 578 1.76 5.87 -3.39
N ASN A 579 2.06 4.75 -2.71
CA ASN A 579 1.14 4.11 -1.72
C ASN A 579 0.86 4.95 -0.43
N TYR A 580 1.26 6.22 -0.40
CA TYR A 580 0.88 7.24 0.59
C TYR A 580 0.29 8.50 -0.07
N THR A 581 0.68 8.76 -1.31
CA THR A 581 0.39 9.96 -2.13
C THR A 581 -0.85 9.74 -2.99
N ALA A 582 -0.99 8.55 -3.58
CA ALA A 582 -2.18 8.06 -4.29
C ALA A 582 -3.25 7.49 -3.33
N ASP A 583 -2.90 6.97 -2.15
CA ASP A 583 -3.92 6.70 -1.10
C ASP A 583 -4.48 8.01 -0.50
N LEU A 584 -3.77 9.14 -0.67
CA LEU A 584 -4.31 10.49 -0.42
C LEU A 584 -5.16 11.05 -1.55
N ASP A 585 -5.19 10.39 -2.70
CA ASP A 585 -6.02 10.83 -3.82
C ASP A 585 -6.77 9.68 -4.48
N SER A 586 -8.07 9.61 -4.17
CA SER A 586 -9.01 8.75 -4.88
C SER A 586 -9.18 9.16 -6.37
N ALA A 587 -8.43 10.13 -6.91
CA ALA A 587 -8.27 10.36 -8.36
C ALA A 587 -7.25 9.44 -9.03
N GLY A 588 -6.38 8.79 -8.26
CA GLY A 588 -5.40 7.83 -8.76
C GLY A 588 -6.08 6.52 -9.15
N THR A 589 -6.76 6.49 -10.30
CA THR A 589 -7.02 5.20 -10.93
C THR A 589 -5.68 4.53 -11.20
N ARG A 590 -5.58 3.22 -10.93
CA ARG A 590 -4.39 2.42 -11.18
C ARG A 590 -4.24 2.16 -12.67
N ALA A 591 -4.03 3.24 -13.43
CA ALA A 591 -3.55 3.20 -14.79
C ALA A 591 -2.17 2.52 -14.74
N LEU A 592 -2.21 1.20 -14.91
CA LEU A 592 -1.06 0.32 -14.89
C LEU A 592 -0.05 0.90 -15.88
N ASP A 593 1.15 1.28 -15.45
CA ASP A 593 2.13 1.79 -16.41
C ASP A 593 2.59 0.60 -17.27
N LEU A 594 2.04 0.57 -18.48
CA LEU A 594 2.22 -0.48 -19.48
C LEU A 594 3.62 -0.46 -20.12
N GLY A 595 4.49 0.41 -19.63
CA GLY A 595 5.86 0.58 -20.06
C GLY A 595 5.99 1.21 -21.45
N GLU A 596 7.23 1.43 -21.86
CA GLU A 596 7.55 2.03 -23.16
C GLU A 596 6.89 1.28 -24.35
N SER A 597 6.70 -0.03 -24.21
CA SER A 597 6.05 -0.91 -25.19
C SER A 597 4.59 -0.56 -25.53
N TYR A 598 3.87 0.16 -24.65
CA TYR A 598 2.50 0.63 -24.89
C TYR A 598 2.41 2.16 -24.91
N GLY A 599 3.27 2.84 -24.12
CA GLY A 599 3.35 4.29 -24.07
C GLY A 599 3.86 4.91 -25.38
N LYS A 600 4.85 4.29 -26.04
CA LYS A 600 5.11 4.55 -27.45
C LYS A 600 4.08 3.80 -28.30
N ARG A 601 2.91 4.44 -28.48
CA ARG A 601 2.26 4.38 -29.80
C ARG A 601 3.27 4.91 -30.82
N ARG A 602 4.04 4.00 -31.43
CA ARG A 602 4.64 4.26 -32.74
C ARG A 602 3.44 4.50 -33.66
N ASP A 603 3.26 5.73 -34.11
CA ASP A 603 2.37 5.99 -35.25
C ASP A 603 2.96 5.16 -36.40
N PRO A 604 2.25 4.14 -36.94
CA PRO A 604 2.78 3.35 -38.04
C PRO A 604 2.96 4.19 -39.33
N GLU A 605 2.37 5.39 -39.34
CA GLU A 605 2.42 6.40 -40.39
C GLU A 605 3.54 7.46 -40.18
N HIS A 606 4.40 7.32 -39.16
CA HIS A 606 5.46 8.30 -38.88
C HIS A 606 6.81 7.69 -38.50
N GLU A 607 7.85 8.09 -39.23
CA GLU A 607 9.24 7.75 -38.90
C GLU A 607 9.79 8.59 -37.73
N GLU A 608 10.93 8.15 -37.17
CA GLU A 608 11.62 8.89 -36.11
C GLU A 608 12.29 10.17 -36.68
N PRO A 609 12.13 11.34 -36.04
CA PRO A 609 12.52 12.63 -36.61
C PRO A 609 14.05 12.77 -36.75
N ARG A 610 14.51 12.91 -37.99
CA ARG A 610 15.92 12.99 -38.38
C ARG A 610 16.45 14.42 -38.31
N ASN A 611 15.62 15.41 -38.67
CA ASN A 611 16.00 16.82 -38.72
C ASN A 611 15.53 17.65 -37.51
N VAL A 612 16.20 18.79 -37.27
CA VAL A 612 15.83 19.74 -36.20
C VAL A 612 14.44 20.34 -36.45
N TRP A 613 14.08 20.60 -37.71
CA TRP A 613 12.75 21.06 -38.10
C TRP A 613 11.65 20.03 -37.83
N GLU A 614 11.91 18.74 -38.06
CA GLU A 614 10.98 17.64 -37.73
C GLU A 614 10.79 17.51 -36.21
N ARG A 615 11.88 17.67 -35.43
CA ARG A 615 11.80 17.70 -33.95
C ARG A 615 10.97 18.90 -33.45
N PHE A 616 11.06 20.05 -34.11
CA PHE A 616 10.24 21.21 -33.80
C PHE A 616 8.77 21.01 -34.21
N GLY A 617 8.52 20.38 -35.36
CA GLY A 617 7.19 19.95 -35.78
C GLY A 617 6.52 19.00 -34.77
N GLU A 618 7.27 18.01 -34.27
CA GLU A 618 6.77 17.08 -33.24
C GLU A 618 6.54 17.77 -31.88
N PHE A 619 7.33 18.80 -31.55
CA PHE A 619 7.07 19.66 -30.38
C PHE A 619 5.78 20.47 -30.54
N ILE A 620 5.50 21.03 -31.73
CA ILE A 620 4.21 21.69 -32.01
C ILE A 620 3.06 20.67 -31.95
N ARG A 621 3.22 19.47 -32.52
CA ARG A 621 2.22 18.38 -32.47
C ARG A 621 1.91 17.93 -31.04
N LEU A 622 2.87 18.10 -30.11
CA LEU A 622 2.67 17.85 -28.69
C LEU A 622 1.62 18.79 -28.07
N ILE A 623 1.44 20.02 -28.55
CA ILE A 623 0.52 21.01 -27.96
C ILE A 623 -0.95 20.61 -28.17
N PRO A 624 -1.45 20.36 -29.41
CA PRO A 624 -2.80 19.82 -29.60
C PRO A 624 -3.01 18.47 -28.90
N ARG A 625 -1.99 17.60 -28.87
CA ARG A 625 -2.05 16.30 -28.19
C ARG A 625 -2.14 16.46 -26.66
N ALA A 626 -1.50 17.47 -26.08
CA ALA A 626 -1.60 17.79 -24.66
C ALA A 626 -2.97 18.39 -24.32
N LEU A 627 -3.44 19.36 -25.12
CA LEU A 627 -4.77 19.98 -24.94
C LEU A 627 -5.92 18.98 -25.10
N ARG A 628 -5.80 18.02 -26.03
CA ARG A 628 -6.77 16.93 -26.24
C ARG A 628 -6.65 15.78 -25.21
N SER A 629 -5.65 15.79 -24.33
CA SER A 629 -5.45 14.70 -23.35
C SER A 629 -6.49 14.74 -22.22
N ASP A 630 -6.82 13.56 -21.67
CA ASP A 630 -7.68 13.43 -20.48
C ASP A 630 -7.19 14.29 -19.29
N HIS A 631 -5.88 14.51 -19.20
CA HIS A 631 -5.24 15.30 -18.15
C HIS A 631 -5.56 16.80 -18.27
N SER A 632 -5.55 17.33 -19.50
CA SER A 632 -6.01 18.69 -19.81
C SER A 632 -7.50 18.85 -19.51
N ALA A 633 -8.31 17.86 -19.93
CA ALA A 633 -9.75 17.86 -19.67
C ALA A 633 -10.06 17.86 -18.16
N PHE A 634 -9.30 17.12 -17.35
CA PHE A 634 -9.39 17.18 -15.88
C PHE A 634 -9.04 18.57 -15.34
N GLY A 635 -7.91 19.15 -15.75
CA GLY A 635 -7.53 20.51 -15.35
C GLY A 635 -8.59 21.55 -15.67
N PHE A 636 -9.23 21.45 -16.84
CA PHE A 636 -10.33 22.32 -17.25
C PHE A 636 -11.59 22.15 -16.37
N ARG A 637 -11.97 20.91 -16.01
CA ARG A 637 -13.09 20.67 -15.07
C ARG A 637 -12.83 21.32 -13.70
N VAL A 638 -11.60 21.21 -13.18
CA VAL A 638 -11.23 21.82 -11.89
C VAL A 638 -11.29 23.36 -11.96
N VAL A 639 -10.87 23.97 -13.07
CA VAL A 639 -11.02 25.41 -13.30
C VAL A 639 -12.50 25.82 -13.27
N ALA A 640 -13.35 25.14 -14.03
CA ALA A 640 -14.76 25.47 -14.11
C ALA A 640 -15.43 25.39 -12.72
N ALA A 641 -15.15 24.33 -11.97
CA ALA A 641 -15.60 24.16 -10.59
C ALA A 641 -15.11 25.29 -9.67
N THR A 642 -13.81 25.58 -9.69
CA THR A 642 -13.20 26.63 -8.86
C THR A 642 -13.81 28.00 -9.19
N MET A 643 -14.05 28.29 -10.47
CA MET A 643 -14.63 29.54 -10.93
C MET A 643 -16.09 29.74 -10.52
N THR A 644 -16.90 28.69 -10.40
CA THR A 644 -18.28 28.85 -9.87
C THR A 644 -18.32 29.39 -8.45
N VAL A 645 -17.28 29.15 -7.64
CA VAL A 645 -17.13 29.74 -6.30
C VAL A 645 -16.36 31.06 -6.37
N ALA A 646 -15.27 31.12 -7.14
CA ALA A 646 -14.38 32.28 -7.20
C ALA A 646 -15.04 33.53 -7.82
N ILE A 647 -15.99 33.38 -8.76
CA ILE A 647 -16.67 34.52 -9.40
C ILE A 647 -17.38 35.43 -8.37
N ILE A 648 -17.85 34.86 -7.26
CA ILE A 648 -18.47 35.58 -6.15
C ILE A 648 -17.46 36.54 -5.47
N CYS A 649 -16.17 36.20 -5.47
CA CYS A 649 -15.10 37.07 -4.94
C CYS A 649 -14.76 38.24 -5.88
N TYR A 650 -15.06 38.13 -7.18
CA TYR A 650 -14.63 39.09 -8.20
C TYR A 650 -15.72 40.06 -8.67
N LEU A 651 -16.96 39.91 -8.18
CA LEU A 651 -18.09 40.77 -8.49
C LEU A 651 -18.32 41.83 -7.40
N ARG A 652 -18.73 43.04 -7.80
CA ARG A 652 -18.85 44.23 -6.93
C ARG A 652 -19.68 43.99 -5.67
N ASP A 653 -20.87 43.45 -5.84
CA ASP A 653 -21.87 43.39 -4.77
C ASP A 653 -21.67 42.17 -3.86
N SER A 654 -20.94 41.15 -4.31
CA SER A 654 -20.72 39.90 -3.59
C SER A 654 -19.29 39.70 -3.06
N GLN A 655 -18.30 40.49 -3.48
CA GLN A 655 -16.91 40.39 -2.98
C GLN A 655 -16.85 40.55 -1.45
N THR A 656 -17.56 41.53 -0.87
CA THR A 656 -17.59 41.75 0.58
C THR A 656 -18.28 40.59 1.31
N TRP A 657 -19.34 40.02 0.73
CA TRP A 657 -20.04 38.85 1.24
C TRP A 657 -19.17 37.59 1.21
N PHE A 658 -18.41 37.38 0.13
CA PHE A 658 -17.47 36.26 -0.01
C PHE A 658 -16.40 36.25 1.09
N LEU A 659 -15.81 37.42 1.34
CA LEU A 659 -14.77 37.61 2.35
C LEU A 659 -15.35 37.46 3.76
N ARG A 660 -16.47 38.14 4.06
CA ARG A 660 -17.15 38.09 5.37
C ARG A 660 -17.53 36.66 5.78
N ASN A 661 -18.05 35.87 4.85
CA ASN A 661 -18.47 34.48 5.09
C ASN A 661 -17.33 33.46 4.89
N ARG A 662 -16.09 33.91 4.69
CA ARG A 662 -14.87 33.07 4.59
C ARG A 662 -14.95 31.98 3.50
N ILE A 663 -15.64 32.28 2.39
CA ILE A 663 -15.94 31.33 1.29
C ILE A 663 -14.67 30.90 0.53
N LEU A 664 -13.54 31.59 0.74
CA LEU A 664 -12.21 31.16 0.28
C LEU A 664 -11.91 29.69 0.62
N TRP A 665 -12.45 29.17 1.73
CA TRP A 665 -12.28 27.76 2.13
C TRP A 665 -13.11 26.79 1.29
N ALA A 666 -14.31 27.17 0.87
CA ALA A 666 -15.06 26.41 -0.14
C ALA A 666 -14.28 26.35 -1.45
N MET A 667 -13.68 27.47 -1.87
CA MET A 667 -12.84 27.57 -3.07
C MET A 667 -11.58 26.70 -2.99
N ILE A 668 -10.90 26.65 -1.83
CA ILE A 668 -9.75 25.75 -1.59
C ILE A 668 -10.17 24.28 -1.60
N MET A 669 -11.36 23.94 -1.06
CA MET A 669 -11.81 22.55 -1.00
C MET A 669 -12.11 21.95 -2.38
N VAL A 670 -12.48 22.75 -3.39
CA VAL A 670 -12.76 22.26 -4.75
C VAL A 670 -11.57 21.50 -5.38
N PRO A 671 -10.38 22.11 -5.62
CA PRO A 671 -9.25 21.40 -6.21
C PRO A 671 -8.74 20.25 -5.32
N ILE A 672 -8.87 20.36 -3.99
CA ILE A 672 -8.47 19.30 -3.04
C ILE A 672 -9.44 18.10 -3.04
N SER A 673 -10.68 18.26 -3.53
CA SER A 673 -11.71 17.21 -3.49
C SER A 673 -12.12 16.63 -4.83
N MET A 674 -11.89 17.33 -5.94
CA MET A 674 -12.13 16.78 -7.26
C MET A 674 -11.17 15.64 -7.60
N THR A 675 -11.76 14.50 -7.97
CA THR A 675 -11.08 13.28 -8.41
C THR A 675 -11.39 13.00 -9.88
N ARG A 676 -10.56 12.18 -10.56
CA ARG A 676 -10.72 11.85 -11.98
C ARG A 676 -11.99 11.04 -12.27
N THR A 677 -12.40 10.22 -11.31
CA THR A 677 -13.47 9.21 -11.37
C THR A 677 -14.64 9.59 -10.48
N ALA A 678 -15.86 9.24 -10.90
CA ALA A 678 -17.09 9.63 -10.20
C ALA A 678 -17.37 8.83 -8.91
N GLY A 679 -17.17 7.50 -8.89
CA GLY A 679 -17.50 6.67 -7.72
C GLY A 679 -16.64 6.97 -6.49
N GLN A 680 -15.34 7.07 -6.71
CA GLN A 680 -14.33 7.51 -5.75
C GLN A 680 -14.61 8.94 -5.26
N SER A 681 -15.12 9.84 -6.12
CA SER A 681 -15.59 11.16 -5.69
C SER A 681 -16.76 11.06 -4.73
N THR A 682 -17.77 10.24 -5.02
CA THR A 682 -18.93 10.02 -4.13
C THR A 682 -18.51 9.46 -2.77
N GLN A 683 -17.64 8.44 -2.76
CA GLN A 683 -17.14 7.85 -1.51
C GLN A 683 -16.31 8.87 -0.72
N SER A 684 -15.39 9.58 -1.38
CA SER A 684 -14.57 10.62 -0.75
C SER A 684 -15.42 11.77 -0.21
N PHE A 685 -16.46 12.20 -0.93
CA PHE A 685 -17.40 13.25 -0.54
C PHE A 685 -18.08 12.92 0.81
N ILE A 686 -18.70 11.75 0.93
CA ILE A 686 -19.37 11.30 2.17
C ILE A 686 -18.37 11.23 3.32
N LEU A 687 -17.21 10.61 3.08
CA LEU A 687 -16.18 10.40 4.09
C LEU A 687 -15.55 11.72 4.57
N ARG A 688 -15.40 12.73 3.70
CA ARG A 688 -14.94 14.07 4.05
C ARG A 688 -15.95 14.81 4.92
N ILE A 689 -17.24 14.76 4.58
CA ILE A 689 -18.31 15.37 5.39
C ILE A 689 -18.31 14.77 6.80
N LEU A 690 -18.30 13.44 6.91
CA LEU A 690 -18.23 12.74 8.20
C LEU A 690 -16.96 13.12 9.00
N GLY A 691 -15.80 13.19 8.35
CA GLY A 691 -14.56 13.64 8.97
C GLY A 691 -14.62 15.07 9.51
N THR A 692 -15.20 16.01 8.75
CA THR A 692 -15.37 17.40 9.20
C THR A 692 -16.41 17.57 10.30
N LEU A 693 -17.50 16.78 10.28
CA LEU A 693 -18.52 16.80 11.32
C LEU A 693 -17.97 16.24 12.64
N LEU A 694 -17.18 15.17 12.58
CA LEU A 694 -16.47 14.65 13.75
C LEU A 694 -15.46 15.67 14.30
N ALA A 695 -14.67 16.30 13.44
CA ALA A 695 -13.73 17.36 13.85
C ALA A 695 -14.43 18.57 14.49
N MET A 696 -15.60 18.96 13.98
CA MET A 696 -16.43 20.03 14.56
C MET A 696 -16.87 19.68 15.98
N ILE A 697 -17.46 18.49 16.17
CA ILE A 697 -17.93 18.02 17.49
C ILE A 697 -16.77 17.95 18.48
N THR A 698 -15.64 17.36 18.08
CA THR A 698 -14.48 17.25 18.97
C THR A 698 -13.82 18.61 19.26
N SER A 699 -13.86 19.57 18.33
CA SER A 699 -13.37 20.93 18.59
C SER A 699 -14.16 21.62 19.70
N TYR A 700 -15.47 21.43 19.78
CA TYR A 700 -16.28 21.90 20.92
C TYR A 700 -15.84 21.24 22.23
N VAL A 701 -15.68 19.90 22.24
CA VAL A 701 -15.26 19.18 23.44
C VAL A 701 -13.90 19.70 23.93
N ILE A 702 -12.92 19.85 23.03
CA ILE A 702 -11.58 20.37 23.35
C ILE A 702 -11.63 21.79 23.93
N PHE A 703 -12.47 22.68 23.37
CA PHE A 703 -12.49 24.08 23.78
C PHE A 703 -13.23 24.30 25.11
N TYR A 704 -14.37 23.63 25.30
CA TYR A 704 -15.20 23.81 26.49
C TYR A 704 -14.76 22.98 27.70
N ILE A 705 -14.11 21.81 27.53
CA ILE A 705 -13.66 20.97 28.66
C ILE A 705 -12.59 21.66 29.53
N VAL A 706 -11.86 22.63 28.97
CA VAL A 706 -10.78 23.36 29.65
C VAL A 706 -11.19 24.77 30.06
N ASP A 707 -12.49 25.10 30.04
CA ASP A 707 -12.99 26.42 30.44
C ASP A 707 -12.28 27.56 29.67
N LYS A 708 -12.14 27.37 28.35
CA LYS A 708 -11.43 28.26 27.39
C LYS A 708 -9.93 28.51 27.68
N LYS A 709 -9.27 27.81 28.63
CA LYS A 709 -7.86 28.07 28.99
C LYS A 709 -6.87 27.56 27.94
N THR A 710 -6.23 28.49 27.22
CA THR A 710 -5.23 28.28 26.16
C THR A 710 -4.27 27.09 26.36
N PRO A 711 -3.53 26.95 27.49
CA PRO A 711 -2.56 25.87 27.64
C PRO A 711 -3.20 24.48 27.65
N GLY A 712 -4.38 24.31 28.26
CA GLY A 712 -5.06 23.02 28.25
C GLY A 712 -5.76 22.73 26.92
N VAL A 713 -6.28 23.76 26.23
CA VAL A 713 -6.81 23.63 24.85
C VAL A 713 -5.74 23.06 23.92
N ILE A 714 -4.48 23.51 24.04
CA ILE A 714 -3.34 22.98 23.25
C ILE A 714 -3.06 21.50 23.60
N VAL A 715 -3.12 21.11 24.88
CA VAL A 715 -2.89 19.72 25.31
C VAL A 715 -4.00 18.77 24.82
N PHE A 716 -5.27 19.17 24.93
CA PHE A 716 -6.39 18.37 24.43
C PHE A 716 -6.43 18.32 22.90
N LEU A 717 -6.03 19.40 22.20
CA LEU A 717 -5.84 19.39 20.76
C LEU A 717 -4.70 18.44 20.33
N TRP A 718 -3.57 18.45 21.03
CA TRP A 718 -2.49 17.48 20.77
C TRP A 718 -2.97 16.03 20.95
N LEU A 719 -3.71 15.75 22.03
CA LEU A 719 -4.29 14.43 22.30
C LEU A 719 -5.24 14.00 21.16
N TRP A 720 -6.08 14.92 20.67
CA TRP A 720 -6.94 14.66 19.52
C TRP A 720 -6.15 14.40 18.24
N ILE A 721 -5.16 15.23 17.90
CA ILE A 721 -4.33 15.05 16.70
C ILE A 721 -3.58 13.71 16.77
N PHE A 722 -3.02 13.36 17.94
CA PHE A 722 -2.38 12.08 18.20
C PHE A 722 -3.33 10.90 17.93
N LEU A 723 -4.56 10.94 18.47
CA LEU A 723 -5.57 9.90 18.24
C LEU A 723 -6.07 9.87 16.78
N ALA A 724 -6.27 11.03 16.16
CA ALA A 724 -6.73 11.15 14.78
C ALA A 724 -5.72 10.57 13.78
N PHE A 725 -4.41 10.63 14.07
CA PHE A 725 -3.36 9.99 13.28
C PHE A 725 -3.37 8.44 13.33
N TYR A 726 -4.13 7.80 14.22
CA TYR A 726 -4.35 6.34 14.17
C TYR A 726 -5.02 5.91 12.86
N ILE A 727 -6.03 6.67 12.39
CA ILE A 727 -6.80 6.38 11.18
C ILE A 727 -5.88 6.31 9.93
N PRO A 728 -5.11 7.36 9.57
CA PRO A 728 -4.26 7.32 8.39
C PRO A 728 -3.12 6.30 8.47
N ILE A 729 -2.60 5.99 9.67
CA ILE A 729 -1.50 5.02 9.81
C ILE A 729 -1.99 3.58 9.62
N LYS A 730 -3.19 3.24 10.14
CA LYS A 730 -3.72 1.86 10.08
C LYS A 730 -4.63 1.61 8.87
N PHE A 731 -5.49 2.56 8.53
CA PHE A 731 -6.47 2.45 7.45
C PHE A 731 -6.07 3.38 6.30
N LYS A 732 -5.16 2.92 5.44
CA LYS A 732 -4.59 3.77 4.38
C LYS A 732 -5.64 4.37 3.43
N ASN A 733 -6.64 3.57 3.07
CA ASN A 733 -7.80 3.98 2.26
C ASN A 733 -8.60 5.16 2.89
N LEU A 734 -8.37 5.49 4.16
CA LEU A 734 -9.04 6.55 4.92
C LEU A 734 -8.10 7.71 5.30
N ILE A 735 -6.87 7.78 4.75
CA ILE A 735 -5.90 8.83 5.12
C ILE A 735 -6.48 10.24 4.91
N ILE A 736 -7.20 10.45 3.80
CA ILE A 736 -7.87 11.72 3.47
C ILE A 736 -8.76 12.21 4.62
N ILE A 737 -9.53 11.31 5.25
CA ILE A 737 -10.42 11.63 6.37
C ILE A 737 -9.62 12.07 7.59
N GLY A 738 -8.56 11.31 7.92
CA GLY A 738 -7.69 11.62 9.04
C GLY A 738 -7.05 13.00 8.89
N VAL A 739 -6.44 13.26 7.74
CA VAL A 739 -5.79 14.56 7.44
C VAL A 739 -6.80 15.71 7.46
N ILE A 740 -7.97 15.57 6.82
CA ILE A 740 -8.98 16.64 6.80
C ILE A 740 -9.59 16.87 8.20
N SER A 741 -9.81 15.82 8.98
CA SER A 741 -10.27 15.94 10.37
C SER A 741 -9.26 16.71 11.24
N ILE A 742 -7.97 16.38 11.11
CA ILE A 742 -6.86 17.07 11.79
C ILE A 742 -6.79 18.54 11.36
N VAL A 743 -6.77 18.82 10.06
CA VAL A 743 -6.72 20.18 9.51
C VAL A 743 -7.94 21.00 9.93
N THR A 744 -9.13 20.40 9.97
CA THR A 744 -10.37 21.09 10.40
C THR A 744 -10.33 21.46 11.88
N ALA A 745 -9.85 20.56 12.75
CA ALA A 745 -9.71 20.84 14.19
C ALA A 745 -8.63 21.90 14.46
N ILE A 746 -7.47 21.82 13.79
CA ILE A 746 -6.42 22.84 13.81
C ILE A 746 -6.96 24.20 13.36
N LEU A 747 -7.80 24.21 12.33
CA LEU A 747 -8.37 25.43 11.79
C LEU A 747 -9.36 26.07 12.77
N ILE A 748 -10.34 25.32 13.28
CA ILE A 748 -11.34 25.85 14.22
C ILE A 748 -10.66 26.43 15.47
N ILE A 749 -9.81 25.66 16.13
CA ILE A 749 -9.14 26.07 17.38
C ILE A 749 -8.04 27.12 17.12
N GLY A 750 -7.26 26.96 16.05
CA GLY A 750 -6.18 27.87 15.69
C GLY A 750 -6.66 29.28 15.33
N TYR A 751 -7.85 29.42 14.74
CA TYR A 751 -8.46 30.74 14.53
C TYR A 751 -8.87 31.42 15.85
N GLU A 752 -9.45 30.67 16.81
CA GLU A 752 -9.86 31.24 18.10
C GLU A 752 -8.64 31.68 18.93
N LEU A 753 -7.62 30.81 19.05
CA LEU A 753 -6.36 31.13 19.73
C LEU A 753 -5.61 32.28 19.03
N GLN A 754 -5.77 32.43 17.71
CA GLN A 754 -5.22 33.57 16.98
C GLN A 754 -5.92 34.89 17.35
N VAL A 755 -7.26 34.89 17.50
CA VAL A 755 -8.01 36.07 17.95
C VAL A 755 -7.63 36.46 19.38
N GLU A 756 -7.39 35.48 20.26
CA GLU A 756 -6.96 35.71 21.65
C GLU A 756 -5.62 36.46 21.74
N VAL A 757 -4.63 36.09 20.91
CA VAL A 757 -3.27 36.65 20.95
C VAL A 757 -3.12 37.94 20.14
N VAL A 758 -3.71 37.99 18.93
CA VAL A 758 -3.57 39.13 17.99
C VAL A 758 -4.59 40.23 18.27
N GLY A 759 -5.68 39.91 18.97
CA GLY A 759 -6.76 40.84 19.26
C GLY A 759 -7.75 41.00 18.11
N ILE A 760 -8.99 41.37 18.47
CA ILE A 760 -10.14 41.45 17.55
C ILE A 760 -9.86 42.42 16.40
N GLN A 761 -9.35 43.62 16.68
CA GLN A 761 -9.15 44.67 15.66
C GLN A 761 -8.23 44.24 14.50
N VAL A 762 -7.14 43.55 14.81
CA VAL A 762 -6.20 43.06 13.77
C VAL A 762 -6.75 41.80 13.10
N SER A 763 -7.50 40.95 13.80
CA SER A 763 -8.20 39.82 13.16
C SER A 763 -9.27 40.28 12.16
N GLU A 764 -9.97 41.38 12.43
CA GLU A 764 -11.04 41.90 11.57
C GLU A 764 -10.52 42.75 10.40
N SER A 765 -9.24 43.14 10.40
CA SER A 765 -8.60 43.96 9.35
C SER A 765 -8.74 43.39 7.93
N ASN A 766 -8.85 42.07 7.78
CA ASN A 766 -9.06 41.37 6.50
C ASN A 766 -10.54 41.40 6.01
N GLY A 767 -11.44 42.11 6.70
CA GLY A 767 -12.87 42.11 6.40
C GLY A 767 -13.61 40.84 6.86
N GLN A 768 -13.03 40.09 7.81
CA GLN A 768 -13.62 38.87 8.38
C GLN A 768 -14.03 39.14 9.84
N PRO A 769 -15.33 39.08 10.20
CA PRO A 769 -15.76 39.30 11.57
C PRO A 769 -15.20 38.21 12.50
N ALA A 770 -14.85 38.59 13.72
CA ALA A 770 -14.51 37.64 14.78
C ALA A 770 -15.77 36.89 15.22
N TYR A 771 -15.71 35.56 15.23
CA TYR A 771 -16.82 34.69 15.61
C TYR A 771 -16.31 33.69 16.65
N GLU A 772 -16.98 33.63 17.80
CA GLU A 772 -16.71 32.62 18.82
C GLU A 772 -16.85 31.20 18.26
N THR A 773 -16.13 30.26 18.87
CA THR A 773 -16.03 28.84 18.46
C THR A 773 -17.38 28.18 18.11
N TYR A 774 -18.45 28.40 18.91
CA TYR A 774 -19.78 27.80 18.66
C TYR A 774 -20.44 28.26 17.35
N LEU A 775 -20.11 29.46 16.88
CA LEU A 775 -20.64 30.04 15.66
C LEU A 775 -19.68 29.77 14.48
N LEU A 776 -18.37 29.82 14.74
CA LEU A 776 -17.34 29.57 13.73
C LEU A 776 -17.39 28.15 13.18
N ALA A 777 -17.51 27.13 14.04
CA ALA A 777 -17.38 25.73 13.63
C ALA A 777 -18.50 25.26 12.66
N PRO A 778 -19.79 25.63 12.84
CA PRO A 778 -20.84 25.34 11.86
C PRO A 778 -20.65 26.07 10.53
N TYR A 779 -20.17 27.32 10.55
CA TYR A 779 -19.79 28.02 9.31
C TYR A 779 -18.66 27.29 8.56
N ARG A 780 -17.70 26.69 9.28
CA ARG A 780 -16.69 25.82 8.65
C ARG A 780 -17.30 24.59 8.00
N LEU A 781 -18.17 23.87 8.71
CA LEU A 781 -18.87 22.71 8.13
C LEU A 781 -19.67 23.11 6.88
N ALA A 782 -20.41 24.22 6.93
CA ALA A 782 -21.20 24.72 5.80
C ALA A 782 -20.33 25.09 4.58
N THR A 783 -19.23 25.84 4.79
CA THR A 783 -18.32 26.21 3.68
C THR A 783 -17.63 24.99 3.07
N VAL A 784 -17.23 23.99 3.87
CA VAL A 784 -16.66 22.75 3.36
C VAL A 784 -17.70 21.94 2.58
N CYS A 785 -18.90 21.72 3.12
CA CYS A 785 -19.98 21.04 2.42
C CYS A 785 -20.34 21.74 1.09
N GLY A 786 -20.34 23.07 1.05
CA GLY A 786 -20.56 23.84 -0.18
C GLY A 786 -19.48 23.61 -1.23
N GLY A 787 -18.20 23.70 -0.86
CA GLY A 787 -17.08 23.44 -1.77
C GLY A 787 -17.05 21.98 -2.27
N LEU A 788 -17.36 21.03 -1.39
CA LEU A 788 -17.50 19.62 -1.73
C LEU A 788 -18.68 19.36 -2.69
N ALA A 789 -19.81 20.05 -2.51
CA ALA A 789 -20.98 19.89 -3.38
C ALA A 789 -20.72 20.44 -4.79
N VAL A 790 -20.05 21.59 -4.90
CA VAL A 790 -19.59 22.13 -6.19
C VAL A 790 -18.63 21.17 -6.88
N ALA A 791 -17.64 20.64 -6.16
CA ALA A 791 -16.70 19.65 -6.69
C ALA A 791 -17.44 18.41 -7.22
N TYR A 792 -18.40 17.88 -6.46
CA TYR A 792 -19.19 16.70 -6.84
C TYR A 792 -19.99 16.93 -8.13
N ILE A 793 -20.64 18.09 -8.27
CA ILE A 793 -21.38 18.48 -9.50
C ILE A 793 -20.44 18.47 -10.72
N TRP A 794 -19.25 19.07 -10.60
CA TRP A 794 -18.28 19.15 -11.71
C TRP A 794 -17.46 17.87 -11.94
N THR A 795 -17.47 16.90 -11.02
CA THR A 795 -16.98 15.55 -11.32
C THR A 795 -17.95 14.81 -12.26
N ILE A 796 -19.26 14.99 -12.07
CA ILE A 796 -20.31 14.34 -12.87
C ILE A 796 -20.52 15.05 -14.22
N PHE A 797 -20.54 16.38 -14.22
CA PHE A 797 -20.76 17.18 -15.43
C PHE A 797 -19.48 17.33 -16.28
N PRO A 798 -19.54 17.34 -17.63
CA PRO A 798 -20.70 17.05 -18.48
C PRO A 798 -20.98 15.56 -18.69
N TYR A 799 -20.00 14.69 -18.41
CA TYR A 799 -20.17 13.24 -18.36
C TYR A 799 -19.29 12.64 -17.27
N PRO A 800 -19.82 11.70 -16.45
CA PRO A 800 -19.04 11.05 -15.40
C PRO A 800 -18.06 10.07 -16.02
N VAL A 801 -16.79 10.14 -15.62
CA VAL A 801 -15.83 9.09 -15.93
C VAL A 801 -16.13 7.90 -15.03
N SER A 802 -16.78 6.88 -15.62
CA SER A 802 -17.15 5.66 -14.92
C SER A 802 -15.91 4.81 -14.62
N GLU A 803 -15.79 4.38 -13.36
CA GLU A 803 -14.78 3.39 -12.94
C GLU A 803 -14.89 2.08 -13.70
N SER A 804 -16.09 1.68 -14.13
CA SER A 804 -16.25 0.48 -14.95
C SER A 804 -15.55 0.59 -16.31
N THR A 805 -15.45 1.80 -16.87
CA THR A 805 -14.72 2.04 -18.13
C THR A 805 -13.22 2.02 -17.91
N GLU A 806 -12.72 2.68 -16.85
CA GLU A 806 -11.29 2.71 -16.55
C GLU A 806 -10.80 1.33 -16.11
N LEU A 807 -11.56 0.60 -15.27
CA LEU A 807 -11.30 -0.80 -14.91
C LEU A 807 -11.25 -1.72 -16.13
N ARG A 808 -12.12 -1.52 -17.14
CA ARG A 808 -12.04 -2.28 -18.41
C ARG A 808 -10.75 -1.98 -19.18
N LYS A 809 -10.29 -0.72 -19.20
CA LYS A 809 -8.98 -0.38 -19.78
C LYS A 809 -7.85 -1.03 -19.00
N ASP A 810 -7.86 -0.95 -17.67
CA ASP A 810 -6.83 -1.51 -16.78
C ASP A 810 -6.78 -3.05 -16.87
N ILE A 811 -7.92 -3.72 -17.03
CA ILE A 811 -7.99 -5.16 -17.30
C ILE A 811 -7.46 -5.49 -18.69
N GLY A 812 -7.87 -4.78 -19.75
CA GLY A 812 -7.35 -4.99 -21.11
C GLY A 812 -5.84 -4.76 -21.21
N ALA A 813 -5.36 -3.73 -20.51
CA ALA A 813 -3.96 -3.42 -20.27
C ALA A 813 -3.23 -4.58 -19.56
N SER A 814 -3.77 -5.08 -18.46
CA SER A 814 -3.22 -6.22 -17.71
C SER A 814 -3.16 -7.50 -18.56
N LEU A 815 -4.21 -7.77 -19.35
CA LEU A 815 -4.27 -8.90 -20.28
C LEU A 815 -3.21 -8.77 -21.38
N TYR A 816 -2.96 -7.56 -21.89
CA TYR A 816 -1.91 -7.31 -22.86
C TYR A 816 -0.49 -7.51 -22.28
N LEU A 817 -0.23 -7.06 -21.04
CA LEU A 817 1.04 -7.38 -20.37
C LEU A 817 1.19 -8.88 -20.12
N LEU A 818 0.11 -9.57 -19.76
CA LEU A 818 0.12 -11.02 -19.57
C LEU A 818 0.41 -11.75 -20.89
N ALA A 819 -0.16 -11.30 -22.01
CA ALA A 819 0.14 -11.85 -23.35
C ALA A 819 1.59 -11.58 -23.77
N ASN A 820 2.15 -10.41 -23.46
CA ASN A 820 3.57 -10.14 -23.68
C ASN A 820 4.46 -11.00 -22.77
N LEU A 821 4.10 -11.19 -21.50
CA LEU A 821 4.83 -12.05 -20.57
C LEU A 821 4.83 -13.51 -21.05
N THR A 822 3.68 -14.05 -21.45
CA THR A 822 3.60 -15.44 -21.98
C THR A 822 4.37 -15.58 -23.28
N SER A 823 4.38 -14.56 -24.15
CA SER A 823 5.21 -14.54 -25.37
C SER A 823 6.72 -14.53 -25.03
N ILE A 824 7.16 -13.70 -24.09
CA ILE A 824 8.57 -13.65 -23.63
C ILE A 824 8.98 -14.98 -22.98
N VAL A 825 8.14 -15.54 -22.11
CA VAL A 825 8.39 -16.85 -21.49
C VAL A 825 8.43 -17.96 -22.53
N HIS A 826 7.52 -17.96 -23.52
CA HIS A 826 7.52 -18.95 -24.60
C HIS A 826 8.80 -18.88 -25.44
N GLU A 827 9.21 -17.69 -25.88
CA GLU A 827 10.48 -17.51 -26.61
C GLU A 827 11.70 -17.83 -25.75
N THR A 828 11.69 -17.55 -24.44
CA THR A 828 12.78 -17.91 -23.51
C THR A 828 12.88 -19.43 -23.31
N VAL A 829 11.76 -20.15 -23.23
CA VAL A 829 11.74 -21.62 -23.15
C VAL A 829 12.19 -22.23 -24.47
N LYS A 830 11.65 -21.74 -25.59
CA LYS A 830 12.00 -22.17 -26.95
C LYS A 830 13.47 -21.94 -27.26
N SER A 831 14.01 -20.78 -26.91
CA SER A 831 15.42 -20.46 -27.11
C SER A 831 16.31 -21.38 -26.25
N ARG A 832 15.95 -21.63 -24.98
CA ARG A 832 16.66 -22.55 -24.07
C ARG A 832 16.69 -23.99 -24.60
N ILE A 833 15.58 -24.47 -25.15
CA ILE A 833 15.49 -25.79 -25.80
C ILE A 833 16.42 -25.85 -27.02
N LEU A 834 16.45 -24.79 -27.84
CA LEU A 834 17.30 -24.68 -29.03
C LEU A 834 18.77 -24.31 -28.71
N ARG A 835 19.09 -23.95 -27.46
CA ARG A 835 20.40 -23.46 -26.99
C ARG A 835 20.92 -22.23 -27.74
N ILE A 836 20.02 -21.34 -28.18
CA ILE A 836 20.34 -20.13 -28.97
C ILE A 836 20.35 -18.83 -28.15
N ASP A 837 20.32 -18.95 -26.82
CA ASP A 837 20.14 -17.83 -25.88
C ASP A 837 21.32 -16.84 -25.91
N GLY A 838 22.54 -17.39 -25.89
CA GLY A 838 23.75 -16.65 -25.54
C GLY A 838 23.83 -16.32 -24.04
N ASP A 839 24.85 -15.56 -23.66
CA ASP A 839 25.10 -15.15 -22.27
C ASP A 839 24.15 -14.00 -21.86
N GLU A 840 23.47 -14.13 -20.70
CA GLU A 840 22.58 -13.12 -20.11
C GLU A 840 23.31 -11.77 -19.87
N THR A 841 24.62 -11.79 -19.66
CA THR A 841 25.42 -10.58 -19.37
C THR A 841 25.88 -9.82 -20.62
N SER A 842 25.79 -10.44 -21.81
CA SER A 842 26.31 -9.87 -23.06
C SER A 842 25.26 -9.02 -23.80
N LYS A 843 25.55 -7.74 -24.03
CA LYS A 843 24.66 -6.84 -24.77
C LYS A 843 24.54 -7.29 -26.23
N GLY A 844 23.35 -7.74 -26.60
CA GLY A 844 23.01 -8.22 -27.95
C GLY A 844 22.69 -9.70 -28.04
N SER A 845 22.86 -10.47 -26.95
CA SER A 845 22.37 -11.85 -26.88
C SER A 845 20.83 -11.88 -26.84
N ARG A 846 20.22 -13.00 -27.30
CA ARG A 846 18.76 -13.19 -27.19
C ARG A 846 18.33 -13.21 -25.72
N ALA A 847 19.14 -13.84 -24.86
CA ALA A 847 18.98 -13.84 -23.41
C ALA A 847 18.87 -12.41 -22.84
N TYR A 848 19.81 -11.52 -23.17
CA TYR A 848 19.80 -10.13 -22.69
C TYR A 848 18.56 -9.34 -23.16
N HIS A 849 18.10 -9.61 -24.40
CA HIS A 849 16.91 -8.98 -24.95
C HIS A 849 15.59 -9.54 -24.38
N LEU A 850 15.58 -10.75 -23.82
CA LEU A 850 14.43 -11.37 -23.16
C LEU A 850 14.40 -11.08 -21.64
N GLU A 851 15.54 -11.13 -20.92
CA GLU A 851 15.61 -10.91 -19.46
C GLU A 851 15.24 -9.46 -19.07
N LYS A 852 15.55 -8.49 -19.94
CA LYS A 852 15.30 -7.06 -19.68
C LYS A 852 13.80 -6.70 -19.68
N PRO A 853 12.97 -7.08 -20.67
CA PRO A 853 11.53 -6.90 -20.58
C PRO A 853 10.89 -7.85 -19.56
N ASP A 854 11.35 -9.11 -19.41
CA ASP A 854 10.77 -10.05 -18.43
C ASP A 854 10.85 -9.51 -16.99
N ASN A 855 12.01 -8.96 -16.60
CA ASN A 855 12.17 -8.30 -15.30
C ASN A 855 11.22 -7.11 -15.08
N LYS A 856 10.76 -6.43 -16.15
CA LYS A 856 9.79 -5.32 -16.07
C LYS A 856 8.34 -5.82 -16.09
N SER A 857 8.00 -6.76 -16.97
CA SER A 857 6.65 -7.32 -17.06
C SER A 857 6.30 -8.10 -15.80
N SER A 858 7.20 -8.94 -15.28
CA SER A 858 6.97 -9.74 -14.07
C SER A 858 6.74 -8.91 -12.81
N THR A 859 7.30 -7.68 -12.71
CA THR A 859 6.94 -6.74 -11.62
C THR A 859 5.57 -6.09 -11.81
N ASN A 860 5.19 -5.76 -13.04
CA ASN A 860 3.96 -5.02 -13.34
C ASN A 860 2.72 -5.94 -13.51
N SER A 861 2.91 -7.24 -13.78
CA SER A 861 1.83 -8.20 -14.03
C SER A 861 1.29 -8.92 -12.78
N SER A 862 1.74 -8.54 -11.58
CA SER A 862 1.30 -9.15 -10.32
C SER A 862 -0.09 -8.62 -9.90
N PRO A 863 -1.17 -9.43 -9.92
CA PRO A 863 -2.51 -8.94 -9.67
C PRO A 863 -2.73 -8.61 -8.18
N SER A 864 -2.75 -7.31 -7.86
CA SER A 864 -3.11 -6.80 -6.52
C SER A 864 -4.63 -6.60 -6.34
N SER A 865 -5.44 -7.17 -7.22
CA SER A 865 -6.90 -7.08 -7.18
C SER A 865 -7.49 -8.02 -6.12
N GLN A 866 -7.87 -7.46 -4.97
CA GLN A 866 -9.08 -7.97 -4.31
C GLN A 866 -10.25 -7.71 -5.26
N PRO A 867 -11.02 -8.73 -5.71
CA PRO A 867 -12.20 -8.49 -6.52
C PRO A 867 -13.27 -7.83 -5.64
N SER A 868 -13.60 -6.58 -5.95
CA SER A 868 -14.83 -5.96 -5.48
C SER A 868 -16.02 -6.77 -5.99
N LYS A 869 -16.97 -7.09 -5.10
CA LYS A 869 -18.19 -7.83 -5.47
C LYS A 869 -18.97 -7.05 -6.52
N GLN A 870 -19.03 -7.55 -7.75
CA GLN A 870 -20.03 -7.19 -8.74
C GLN A 870 -20.63 -8.46 -9.33
N THR A 871 -21.95 -8.57 -9.25
CA THR A 871 -22.77 -9.67 -9.74
C THR A 871 -23.00 -9.55 -11.25
N PRO A 872 -22.71 -10.60 -12.04
CA PRO A 872 -23.21 -10.70 -13.40
C PRO A 872 -24.61 -11.33 -13.41
N HIS A 873 -25.60 -10.60 -13.95
CA HIS A 873 -26.87 -11.18 -14.38
C HIS A 873 -26.76 -11.65 -15.84
N SER A 874 -26.91 -12.94 -16.08
CA SER A 874 -27.36 -13.50 -17.36
C SER A 874 -27.95 -14.89 -17.12
N GLN A 875 -29.20 -15.11 -17.52
CA GLN A 875 -29.90 -16.38 -17.35
C GLN A 875 -29.55 -17.40 -18.44
N ASN A 876 -29.82 -18.67 -18.13
CA ASN A 876 -29.63 -19.82 -19.02
C ASN A 876 -30.49 -19.77 -20.29
N SER A 877 -30.00 -20.42 -21.34
CA SER A 877 -30.81 -21.34 -22.15
C SER A 877 -29.94 -22.47 -22.68
N ASN A 878 -30.19 -23.70 -22.23
CA ASN A 878 -29.70 -24.92 -22.91
C ASN A 878 -30.47 -25.08 -24.23
N SER A 879 -29.81 -25.55 -25.28
CA SER A 879 -30.14 -26.86 -25.91
C SER A 879 -29.38 -27.11 -27.22
N GLU A 880 -28.89 -28.34 -27.31
CA GLU A 880 -28.82 -29.17 -28.53
C GLU A 880 -27.80 -28.87 -29.65
N SER A 881 -27.41 -30.00 -30.26
CA SER A 881 -26.47 -30.19 -31.34
C SER A 881 -27.14 -30.08 -32.70
N GLU A 882 -26.43 -29.56 -33.71
CA GLU A 882 -26.38 -30.26 -35.00
C GLU A 882 -25.22 -29.83 -35.90
N VAL A 883 -24.94 -30.69 -36.88
CA VAL A 883 -23.89 -30.55 -37.91
C VAL A 883 -24.45 -29.79 -39.11
N ALA A 884 -23.80 -28.73 -39.57
CA ALA A 884 -23.78 -28.37 -41.00
C ALA A 884 -22.71 -27.33 -41.35
N SER A 885 -22.04 -27.57 -42.47
CA SER A 885 -21.30 -26.56 -43.24
C SER A 885 -22.27 -25.54 -43.87
N HIS A 886 -21.92 -24.25 -43.90
CA HIS A 886 -21.95 -23.50 -45.16
C HIS A 886 -21.19 -22.16 -45.15
N THR A 887 -20.42 -21.98 -46.23
CA THR A 887 -19.81 -20.73 -46.69
C THR A 887 -20.88 -19.69 -47.08
N LYS A 888 -20.74 -18.40 -46.68
CA LYS A 888 -20.70 -17.23 -47.61
C LYS A 888 -20.71 -15.83 -46.95
N THR A 889 -19.82 -14.98 -47.48
CA THR A 889 -19.92 -13.52 -47.73
C THR A 889 -20.58 -12.60 -46.69
N THR A 890 -19.73 -11.83 -46.01
CA THR A 890 -20.05 -10.44 -45.61
C THR A 890 -20.22 -9.54 -46.83
N ASN A 891 -21.14 -8.58 -46.73
CA ASN A 891 -21.26 -7.41 -47.61
C ASN A 891 -21.81 -6.26 -46.76
N LEU A 892 -21.28 -5.05 -46.98
CA LEU A 892 -21.48 -3.79 -46.21
C LEU A 892 -20.79 -3.75 -44.83
#